data_AF-A0AAU8H100-F1
#
_entry.id   AF-A0AAU8H100-F1
#
_cell.length_a   1.000
_cell.length_b   1.000
_cell.length_c   1.000
_cell.angle_alpha   90.00
_cell.angle_beta   90.00
_cell.angle_gamma   90.00
#
_symmetry.space_group_name_H-M   'P 1'
#
loop_
_entity.id
_entity.type
_entity.pdbx_description
1 polymer ?
#
loop_
_entity_poly.entity_id
_entity_poly.type
_entity_poly.pdbx_seq_one_letter_code
_entity_poly.pdbx_strand_id
1 'polypeptide(L)'
;MKKLAVFLISIFLILGFATVHAQMKTQTPAQVKPNIPSKTYWCAEVKDILFSKEPQQGQKLSVGVRVKFRKMTIIPGAPGPKLCNCAFEGPSGNLAKVWTKTMSLRLIGIKYSETETNLLEYYGPTPAFRAYDYSGFPVIGFVVTENDLKKGYKDVWGWASTEPLQCRDAKIYATLDVNGYALKGDNDPDYLKKGCFPSGDYVKSFKPKCLQVPKIPEGAIKEGVEKTKTPVKSESPAETKTLPKLPEAAYSSKKILRIPAEKFFIEKKFPIKFIPLDRSYFKIPVEQKTITLKEKTIMVNGKPLLVRKAKTIDVEKFLKEVNAIEEWLNGLGYTLKDKEPIKIKYVYPKEQFKLQREMLSKDFLKKVTIPSPPQVTCEGYSEGYDASSSGPKDFVPLDWEKNWNASFGNDDFGVNLAASMKIKGDKGKNNQNTIDIIPFLDAEVTLFGENIDVLKIDKQNDTLILKAVGIDKEEIVLCADINKEIFNKGVAWSTEIEFPVGPINIVGEIGFKGKAKLSFLGRICSLEPYANGILSPSLSANAYAELGASYEIVSVGVGGELTLIKWNPSLTGQLELTNSNPPYFKYSVIGENNMTLLAGRLYIWGEIDYWIDSKKVEIELYNFDGFTFDQPRFAYKNISVPAERDHKVWLKINKITGITPYTARNEKLDIVPVSYDLIVDIDGRTYTKTLKDYNKDGIWGNAIGEYEDQIFEIPLLSYKKVPISIEVIEKYKIGTLEFKNTLDFAPGIWNKVELCYDPGKRTFIGTKSGKEDEEITSVGDTSYWGERHHGISFEIGQLQFKPAPSKAK
;
A
#
# COMPACT_ATOMS: atom_id res chain seq x y z
N MET A 1 2.27 67.00 -60.36
CA MET A 1 1.90 65.58 -60.56
C MET A 1 0.90 65.22 -59.45
N LYS A 2 -0.43 65.35 -59.52
CA LYS A 2 -1.51 65.26 -60.53
C LYS A 2 -1.69 63.90 -61.22
N LYS A 3 -2.89 63.33 -60.99
CA LYS A 3 -3.61 62.19 -61.62
C LYS A 3 -3.37 60.81 -60.97
N LEU A 4 -4.39 59.99 -60.68
CA LEU A 4 -5.83 60.05 -60.98
C LEU A 4 -6.60 59.13 -60.01
N ALA A 5 -7.74 59.62 -59.52
CA ALA A 5 -8.73 58.90 -58.74
C ALA A 5 -9.98 58.64 -59.61
N VAL A 6 -10.68 57.54 -59.31
CA VAL A 6 -12.15 57.34 -59.25
C VAL A 6 -13.05 58.14 -60.22
N PHE A 7 -13.79 57.45 -61.10
CA PHE A 7 -15.16 57.80 -61.58
C PHE A 7 -15.74 56.55 -62.29
N LEU A 8 -16.71 55.82 -61.70
CA LEU A 8 -18.17 55.97 -61.81
C LEU A 8 -18.81 55.26 -63.05
N ILE A 9 -19.63 54.25 -62.73
CA ILE A 9 -21.05 54.10 -63.09
C ILE A 9 -21.44 53.79 -64.56
N SER A 10 -22.00 52.59 -64.70
CA SER A 10 -23.19 52.21 -65.49
C SER A 10 -23.27 52.55 -66.97
N ILE A 11 -23.14 51.51 -67.79
CA ILE A 11 -23.97 51.34 -68.99
C ILE A 11 -25.12 50.40 -68.65
N PHE A 12 -26.30 50.96 -68.79
CA PHE A 12 -27.64 50.44 -68.53
C PHE A 12 -28.14 49.67 -69.77
N LEU A 13 -28.77 48.51 -69.52
CA LEU A 13 -30.02 48.01 -70.14
C LEU A 13 -30.09 47.60 -71.63
N ILE A 14 -31.14 46.78 -71.89
CA ILE A 14 -31.67 46.19 -73.15
C ILE A 14 -31.13 44.75 -73.37
N LEU A 15 -31.82 43.61 -73.16
CA LEU A 15 -33.22 43.13 -73.19
C LEU A 15 -33.38 42.00 -72.14
N GLY A 16 -34.52 41.65 -71.53
CA GLY A 16 -35.89 41.70 -72.02
C GLY A 16 -36.39 40.31 -72.44
N PHE A 17 -36.86 39.52 -71.46
CA PHE A 17 -37.83 38.39 -71.51
C PHE A 17 -37.97 37.51 -72.78
N ALA A 18 -37.71 36.21 -72.64
CA ALA A 18 -38.53 35.15 -73.24
C ALA A 18 -38.43 33.85 -72.43
N THR A 19 -39.54 33.49 -71.79
CA THR A 19 -39.82 32.18 -71.20
C THR A 19 -39.93 31.13 -72.31
N VAL A 20 -39.15 30.03 -72.22
CA VAL A 20 -39.46 28.78 -72.90
C VAL A 20 -39.52 27.67 -71.86
N HIS A 21 -40.74 27.19 -71.65
CA HIS A 21 -41.02 25.95 -70.93
C HIS A 21 -40.46 24.78 -71.74
N ALA A 22 -39.35 24.20 -71.28
CA ALA A 22 -38.93 22.87 -71.71
C ALA A 22 -39.10 21.92 -70.52
N GLN A 23 -40.08 21.03 -70.61
CA GLN A 23 -40.24 19.88 -69.72
C GLN A 23 -38.98 19.00 -69.81
N MET A 24 -38.08 19.12 -68.83
CA MET A 24 -37.16 18.03 -68.54
C MET A 24 -37.87 17.04 -67.62
N LYS A 25 -38.24 15.89 -68.20
CA LYS A 25 -38.52 14.65 -67.45
C LYS A 25 -37.41 14.44 -66.43
N THR A 26 -37.76 14.48 -65.15
CA THR A 26 -36.93 13.89 -64.08
C THR A 26 -36.75 12.40 -64.38
N GLN A 27 -35.66 12.06 -65.06
CA GLN A 27 -35.08 10.72 -64.93
C GLN A 27 -34.43 10.68 -63.56
N THR A 28 -35.16 10.12 -62.59
CA THR A 28 -34.61 9.71 -61.31
C THR A 28 -33.39 8.82 -61.60
N PRO A 29 -32.18 9.17 -61.15
CA PRO A 29 -31.03 8.30 -61.29
C PRO A 29 -31.39 6.95 -60.65
N ALA A 30 -31.12 5.86 -61.37
CA ALA A 30 -31.26 4.53 -60.81
C ALA A 30 -30.47 4.49 -59.50
N GLN A 31 -31.16 4.31 -58.37
CA GLN A 31 -30.52 4.10 -57.08
C GLN A 31 -29.67 2.83 -57.20
N VAL A 32 -28.36 3.03 -57.33
CA VAL A 32 -27.39 1.97 -57.05
C VAL A 32 -27.56 1.66 -55.56
N LYS A 33 -28.31 0.60 -55.24
CA LYS A 33 -28.34 0.05 -53.89
C LYS A 33 -26.89 -0.22 -53.50
N PRO A 34 -26.35 0.41 -52.45
CA PRO A 34 -25.03 0.06 -51.97
C PRO A 34 -25.06 -1.44 -51.66
N ASN A 35 -24.19 -2.21 -52.31
CA ASN A 35 -24.00 -3.61 -52.01
C ASN A 35 -23.22 -3.66 -50.68
N ILE A 36 -23.91 -3.37 -49.58
CA ILE A 36 -23.35 -3.42 -48.23
C ILE A 36 -23.07 -4.90 -47.96
N PRO A 37 -21.80 -5.30 -47.77
CA PRO A 37 -21.48 -6.69 -47.47
C PRO A 37 -22.27 -7.13 -46.24
N SER A 38 -23.01 -8.23 -46.35
CA SER A 38 -23.84 -8.73 -45.26
C SER A 38 -22.98 -9.12 -44.06
N LYS A 39 -23.02 -8.30 -43.00
CA LYS A 39 -22.35 -8.62 -41.74
C LYS A 39 -23.09 -9.75 -41.03
N THR A 40 -22.36 -10.81 -40.68
CA THR A 40 -22.90 -11.91 -39.88
C THR A 40 -22.60 -11.62 -38.40
N TYR A 41 -23.65 -11.59 -37.58
CA TYR A 41 -23.52 -11.46 -36.13
C TYR A 41 -23.76 -12.79 -35.44
N TRP A 42 -23.10 -12.96 -34.29
CA TRP A 42 -23.24 -14.13 -33.43
C TRP A 42 -23.56 -13.69 -32.01
N CYS A 43 -24.43 -14.46 -31.36
CA CYS A 43 -24.71 -14.33 -29.93
C CYS A 43 -23.94 -15.40 -29.17
N ALA A 44 -23.20 -15.01 -28.13
CA ALA A 44 -22.63 -15.94 -27.16
C ALA A 44 -23.46 -15.94 -25.87
N GLU A 45 -23.68 -17.11 -25.28
CA GLU A 45 -24.30 -17.23 -23.95
C GLU A 45 -23.68 -18.40 -23.20
N VAL A 46 -23.55 -18.28 -21.87
CA VAL A 46 -23.22 -19.45 -21.05
C VAL A 46 -24.43 -20.39 -21.07
N LYS A 47 -24.23 -21.60 -21.59
CA LYS A 47 -25.28 -22.61 -21.72
C LYS A 47 -25.30 -23.56 -20.52
N ASP A 48 -24.13 -23.95 -20.03
CA ASP A 48 -24.03 -24.87 -18.89
C ASP A 48 -22.67 -24.77 -18.19
N ILE A 49 -22.62 -25.22 -16.94
CA ILE A 49 -21.40 -25.46 -16.17
C ILE A 49 -21.19 -26.99 -16.12
N LEU A 50 -20.09 -27.47 -16.69
CA LEU A 50 -19.80 -28.88 -16.85
C LEU A 50 -19.00 -29.41 -15.66
N PHE A 51 -19.24 -30.67 -15.28
CA PHE A 51 -18.43 -31.39 -14.30
C PHE A 51 -17.74 -32.56 -14.98
N SER A 52 -16.46 -32.77 -14.72
CA SER A 52 -15.71 -33.88 -15.34
C SER A 52 -16.14 -35.25 -14.81
N LYS A 53 -16.69 -35.29 -13.58
CA LYS A 53 -17.31 -36.44 -12.93
C LYS A 53 -18.52 -35.99 -12.12
N GLU A 54 -19.38 -36.93 -11.73
CA GLU A 54 -20.48 -36.65 -10.81
C GLU A 54 -19.92 -36.07 -9.48
N PRO A 55 -20.42 -34.93 -8.98
CA PRO A 55 -19.92 -34.33 -7.73
C PRO A 55 -20.09 -35.28 -6.53
N GLN A 56 -19.00 -35.59 -5.83
CA GLN A 56 -18.99 -36.47 -4.65
C GLN A 56 -18.37 -35.76 -3.46
N GLN A 57 -18.93 -35.98 -2.26
CA GLN A 57 -18.37 -35.45 -1.02
C GLN A 57 -16.92 -35.92 -0.83
N GLY A 58 -16.05 -35.03 -0.35
CA GLY A 58 -14.65 -35.35 -0.05
C GLY A 58 -13.73 -35.38 -1.27
N GLN A 59 -14.23 -35.09 -2.47
CA GLN A 59 -13.42 -34.94 -3.69
C GLN A 59 -13.33 -33.48 -4.14
N LYS A 60 -12.22 -33.11 -4.78
CA LYS A 60 -12.11 -31.83 -5.49
C LYS A 60 -12.97 -31.87 -6.75
N LEU A 61 -13.74 -30.82 -7.00
CA LEU A 61 -14.60 -30.72 -8.16
C LEU A 61 -13.85 -30.06 -9.32
N SER A 62 -13.77 -30.75 -10.46
CA SER A 62 -13.25 -30.17 -11.70
C SER A 62 -14.41 -29.68 -12.58
N VAL A 63 -14.32 -28.41 -12.95
CA VAL A 63 -15.37 -27.60 -13.55
C VAL A 63 -14.92 -27.08 -14.92
N GLY A 64 -15.87 -27.09 -15.86
CA GLY A 64 -15.76 -26.40 -17.14
C GLY A 64 -17.03 -25.59 -17.42
N VAL A 65 -17.03 -24.81 -18.49
CA VAL A 65 -18.18 -24.00 -18.90
C VAL A 65 -18.41 -24.17 -20.40
N ARG A 66 -19.66 -24.43 -20.76
CA ARG A 66 -20.11 -24.51 -22.14
C ARG A 66 -20.68 -23.16 -22.57
N VAL A 67 -20.00 -22.49 -23.49
CA VAL A 67 -20.48 -21.27 -24.15
C VAL A 67 -21.15 -21.67 -25.46
N LYS A 68 -22.41 -21.30 -25.65
CA LYS A 68 -23.16 -21.56 -26.88
C LYS A 68 -23.09 -20.35 -27.80
N PHE A 69 -22.97 -20.60 -29.10
CA PHE A 69 -22.99 -19.60 -30.15
C PHE A 69 -24.22 -19.76 -31.03
N ARG A 70 -24.92 -18.66 -31.31
CA ARG A 70 -26.08 -18.64 -32.20
C ARG A 70 -25.87 -17.60 -33.29
N LYS A 71 -25.91 -18.05 -34.55
CA LYS A 71 -25.84 -17.15 -35.72
C LYS A 71 -27.13 -16.34 -35.81
N MET A 72 -27.00 -15.03 -35.97
CA MET A 72 -28.10 -14.10 -36.17
C MET A 72 -27.95 -13.44 -37.55
N THR A 73 -29.02 -13.46 -38.35
CA THR A 73 -29.07 -12.81 -39.66
C THR A 73 -29.79 -11.48 -39.50
N ILE A 74 -29.09 -10.36 -39.72
CA ILE A 74 -29.72 -9.03 -39.72
C ILE A 74 -30.05 -8.66 -41.17
N ILE A 75 -31.30 -8.30 -41.43
CA ILE A 75 -31.73 -7.73 -42.71
C ILE A 75 -31.47 -6.22 -42.66
N PRO A 76 -30.63 -5.63 -43.53
CA PRO A 76 -30.38 -4.20 -43.53
C PRO A 76 -31.68 -3.41 -43.76
N GLY A 77 -32.00 -2.47 -42.86
CA GLY A 77 -33.13 -1.53 -43.02
C GLY A 77 -34.39 -1.81 -42.18
N ALA A 78 -34.44 -2.90 -41.39
CA ALA A 78 -35.52 -3.11 -40.43
C ALA A 78 -35.16 -2.54 -39.04
N PRO A 79 -36.07 -1.84 -38.34
CA PRO A 79 -35.88 -1.51 -36.91
C PRO A 79 -35.93 -2.81 -36.10
N GLY A 80 -34.76 -3.41 -35.90
CA GLY A 80 -34.63 -4.73 -35.29
C GLY A 80 -34.60 -4.69 -33.75
N PRO A 81 -35.19 -5.69 -33.06
CA PRO A 81 -35.10 -5.84 -31.61
C PRO A 81 -33.65 -6.08 -31.16
N LYS A 82 -33.34 -5.80 -29.88
CA LYS A 82 -32.05 -6.08 -29.23
C LYS A 82 -31.58 -7.50 -29.57
N LEU A 83 -30.49 -7.64 -30.34
CA LEU A 83 -30.02 -8.91 -30.93
C LEU A 83 -29.84 -10.02 -29.89
N CYS A 84 -29.13 -9.72 -28.81
CA CYS A 84 -28.95 -10.49 -27.58
C CYS A 84 -28.04 -9.67 -26.64
N ASN A 85 -27.85 -10.11 -25.40
CA ASN A 85 -26.99 -9.40 -24.45
C ASN A 85 -25.50 -9.46 -24.84
N CYS A 86 -25.09 -10.47 -25.61
CA CYS A 86 -23.68 -10.73 -25.93
C CYS A 86 -23.49 -10.98 -27.43
N ALA A 87 -23.67 -9.94 -28.23
CA ALA A 87 -23.50 -10.01 -29.69
C ALA A 87 -22.07 -9.64 -30.11
N PHE A 88 -21.55 -10.28 -31.16
CA PHE A 88 -20.29 -9.93 -31.79
C PHE A 88 -20.29 -10.21 -33.29
N GLU A 89 -19.45 -9.51 -34.04
CA GLU A 89 -19.27 -9.71 -35.49
C GLU A 89 -18.45 -11.00 -35.74
N GLY A 90 -18.99 -11.90 -36.54
CA GLY A 90 -18.34 -13.16 -36.95
C GLY A 90 -17.61 -13.03 -38.29
N PRO A 91 -17.05 -14.15 -38.81
CA PRO A 91 -16.33 -14.14 -40.08
C PRO A 91 -17.23 -13.70 -41.26
N SER A 92 -16.73 -12.82 -42.12
CA SER A 92 -17.43 -12.27 -43.28
C SER A 92 -16.71 -12.61 -44.60
N GLY A 93 -17.28 -13.49 -45.42
CA GLY A 93 -16.87 -13.73 -46.82
C GLY A 93 -15.52 -14.44 -47.04
N ASN A 94 -15.34 -14.98 -48.25
CA ASN A 94 -14.31 -15.95 -48.69
C ASN A 94 -12.85 -15.44 -48.78
N LEU A 95 -12.37 -14.57 -47.87
CA LEU A 95 -10.97 -14.13 -47.88
C LEU A 95 -10.18 -14.77 -46.73
N ALA A 96 -9.21 -15.59 -47.13
CA ALA A 96 -8.43 -16.52 -46.32
C ALA A 96 -7.54 -15.85 -45.25
N LYS A 97 -8.13 -15.50 -44.11
CA LYS A 97 -7.42 -15.36 -42.82
C LYS A 97 -8.18 -16.14 -41.76
N VAL A 98 -7.47 -16.94 -40.97
CA VAL A 98 -8.03 -17.70 -39.84
C VAL A 98 -8.73 -16.72 -38.90
N TRP A 99 -10.06 -16.81 -38.78
CA TRP A 99 -10.85 -15.96 -37.89
C TRP A 99 -10.76 -16.49 -36.46
N THR A 100 -10.37 -15.62 -35.53
CA THR A 100 -10.41 -15.88 -34.10
C THR A 100 -10.93 -14.66 -33.35
N LYS A 101 -11.56 -14.89 -32.20
CA LYS A 101 -11.99 -13.84 -31.27
C LYS A 101 -11.68 -14.25 -29.84
N THR A 102 -10.96 -13.40 -29.12
CA THR A 102 -10.73 -13.59 -27.69
C THR A 102 -11.95 -13.13 -26.90
N MET A 103 -12.38 -13.98 -25.96
CA MET A 103 -13.44 -13.71 -25.00
C MET A 103 -12.91 -13.98 -23.59
N SER A 104 -13.63 -13.54 -22.57
CA SER A 104 -13.28 -13.78 -21.17
C SER A 104 -14.39 -14.47 -20.40
N LEU A 105 -13.99 -15.30 -19.44
CA LEU A 105 -14.89 -16.07 -18.59
C LEU A 105 -14.44 -15.97 -17.13
N ARG A 106 -15.40 -15.88 -16.22
CA ARG A 106 -15.19 -15.88 -14.77
C ARG A 106 -16.12 -16.87 -14.09
N LEU A 107 -15.61 -17.60 -13.09
CA LEU A 107 -16.41 -18.47 -12.21
C LEU A 107 -16.38 -17.99 -10.76
N ILE A 108 -17.53 -17.72 -10.17
CA ILE A 108 -17.67 -17.25 -8.77
C ILE A 108 -17.74 -18.47 -7.83
N GLY A 109 -16.64 -19.21 -7.72
CA GLY A 109 -16.47 -20.32 -6.75
C GLY A 109 -17.61 -21.34 -6.67
N ILE A 110 -17.58 -22.17 -5.62
CA ILE A 110 -18.67 -23.07 -5.21
C ILE A 110 -19.29 -22.49 -3.96
N LYS A 111 -20.45 -21.86 -4.12
CA LYS A 111 -21.17 -21.18 -3.05
C LYS A 111 -22.05 -22.16 -2.30
N TYR A 112 -21.81 -22.29 -0.99
CA TYR A 112 -22.61 -23.14 -0.09
C TYR A 112 -23.65 -22.34 0.70
N SER A 113 -23.34 -21.08 1.00
CA SER A 113 -24.24 -20.12 1.67
C SER A 113 -23.93 -18.70 1.17
N GLU A 114 -24.62 -17.68 1.66
CA GLU A 114 -24.31 -16.28 1.28
C GLU A 114 -22.90 -15.85 1.63
N THR A 115 -22.35 -16.37 2.73
CA THR A 115 -21.04 -16.00 3.29
C THR A 115 -19.96 -17.04 3.04
N GLU A 116 -20.31 -18.23 2.55
CA GLU A 116 -19.37 -19.35 2.41
C GLU A 116 -19.22 -19.79 0.95
N THR A 117 -18.00 -19.65 0.43
CA THR A 117 -17.64 -19.98 -0.95
C THR A 117 -16.31 -20.73 -0.97
N ASN A 118 -16.31 -21.95 -1.53
CA ASN A 118 -15.10 -22.71 -1.83
C ASN A 118 -14.55 -22.24 -3.19
N LEU A 119 -13.35 -21.67 -3.20
CA LEU A 119 -12.78 -21.04 -4.39
C LEU A 119 -12.46 -22.05 -5.50
N LEU A 120 -12.51 -21.58 -6.75
CA LEU A 120 -12.12 -22.35 -7.93
C LEU A 120 -10.80 -21.83 -8.49
N GLU A 121 -9.77 -22.66 -8.47
CA GLU A 121 -8.46 -22.36 -9.07
C GLU A 121 -8.41 -22.80 -10.53
N TYR A 122 -7.85 -21.95 -11.39
CA TYR A 122 -7.66 -22.28 -12.79
C TYR A 122 -6.31 -22.98 -13.03
N TYR A 123 -6.37 -24.22 -13.53
CA TYR A 123 -5.24 -25.07 -13.93
C TYR A 123 -5.29 -25.44 -15.43
N GLY A 124 -6.20 -24.85 -16.19
CA GLY A 124 -6.36 -25.14 -17.62
C GLY A 124 -5.19 -24.64 -18.48
N PRO A 125 -5.28 -24.80 -19.82
CA PRO A 125 -4.29 -24.28 -20.75
C PRO A 125 -4.01 -22.79 -20.52
N THR A 126 -2.79 -22.35 -20.84
CA THR A 126 -2.37 -20.95 -20.72
C THR A 126 -3.43 -20.03 -21.35
N PRO A 127 -4.03 -19.13 -20.56
CA PRO A 127 -5.11 -18.26 -21.04
C PRO A 127 -4.64 -17.34 -22.18
N ALA A 128 -5.58 -16.91 -23.02
CA ALA A 128 -5.29 -16.06 -24.18
C ALA A 128 -4.73 -14.66 -23.82
N PHE A 129 -4.90 -14.25 -22.56
CA PHE A 129 -4.25 -13.10 -21.93
C PHE A 129 -3.95 -13.47 -20.47
N ARG A 130 -2.99 -12.80 -19.82
CA ARG A 130 -2.62 -13.10 -18.42
C ARG A 130 -3.87 -13.07 -17.54
N ALA A 131 -4.16 -14.20 -16.88
CA ALA A 131 -5.27 -14.28 -15.93
C ALA A 131 -5.13 -13.16 -14.88
N TYR A 132 -6.24 -12.51 -14.57
CA TYR A 132 -6.32 -11.49 -13.53
C TYR A 132 -7.52 -11.78 -12.65
N ASP A 133 -7.46 -11.37 -11.39
CA ASP A 133 -8.55 -11.59 -10.45
C ASP A 133 -9.52 -10.42 -10.48
N TYR A 134 -10.81 -10.74 -10.50
CA TYR A 134 -11.89 -9.77 -10.38
C TYR A 134 -12.84 -10.22 -9.26
N SER A 135 -12.96 -9.42 -8.21
CA SER A 135 -13.69 -9.77 -6.98
C SER A 135 -13.18 -11.07 -6.32
N GLY A 136 -11.87 -11.35 -6.40
CA GLY A 136 -11.26 -12.56 -5.84
C GLY A 136 -11.46 -13.84 -6.65
N PHE A 137 -11.96 -13.74 -7.90
CA PHE A 137 -12.13 -14.88 -8.80
C PHE A 137 -11.35 -14.68 -10.10
N PRO A 138 -10.67 -15.73 -10.61
CA PRO A 138 -9.84 -15.61 -11.80
C PRO A 138 -10.70 -15.41 -13.05
N VAL A 139 -10.36 -14.38 -13.82
CA VAL A 139 -10.89 -14.12 -15.16
C VAL A 139 -9.92 -14.69 -16.20
N ILE A 140 -10.44 -15.59 -17.03
CA ILE A 140 -9.66 -16.37 -17.99
C ILE A 140 -10.02 -15.97 -19.41
N GLY A 141 -9.01 -15.62 -20.20
CA GLY A 141 -9.14 -15.40 -21.64
C GLY A 141 -9.17 -16.71 -22.42
N PHE A 142 -10.13 -16.87 -23.34
CA PHE A 142 -10.20 -18.01 -24.25
C PHE A 142 -10.45 -17.57 -25.69
N VAL A 143 -9.93 -18.33 -26.66
CA VAL A 143 -10.05 -18.02 -28.08
C VAL A 143 -11.21 -18.80 -28.70
N VAL A 144 -12.14 -18.09 -29.33
CA VAL A 144 -13.20 -18.65 -30.17
C VAL A 144 -12.74 -18.66 -31.62
N THR A 145 -12.86 -19.80 -32.28
CA THR A 145 -12.49 -20.01 -33.68
C THR A 145 -13.73 -20.15 -34.55
N GLU A 146 -13.57 -20.04 -35.87
CA GLU A 146 -14.65 -20.33 -36.82
C GLU A 146 -15.23 -21.75 -36.65
N ASN A 147 -14.39 -22.73 -36.31
CA ASN A 147 -14.83 -24.10 -36.05
C ASN A 147 -15.73 -24.18 -34.81
N ASP A 148 -15.43 -23.43 -33.74
CA ASP A 148 -16.29 -23.34 -32.56
C ASP A 148 -17.66 -22.73 -32.89
N LEU A 149 -17.69 -21.72 -33.78
CA LEU A 149 -18.93 -21.12 -34.26
C LEU A 149 -19.77 -22.11 -35.11
N LYS A 150 -19.12 -22.86 -36.01
CA LYS A 150 -19.77 -23.92 -36.80
C LYS A 150 -20.32 -25.05 -35.91
N LYS A 151 -19.56 -25.42 -34.87
CA LYS A 151 -19.96 -26.39 -33.84
C LYS A 151 -21.13 -25.87 -32.98
N GLY A 152 -21.31 -24.54 -32.91
CA GLY A 152 -22.37 -23.87 -32.15
C GLY A 152 -22.11 -23.80 -30.64
N TYR A 153 -20.96 -24.27 -30.17
CA TYR A 153 -20.53 -24.13 -28.78
C TYR A 153 -19.02 -24.35 -28.61
N LYS A 154 -18.49 -23.85 -27.50
CA LYS A 154 -17.14 -24.15 -27.01
C LYS A 154 -17.18 -24.52 -25.54
N ASP A 155 -16.49 -25.60 -25.18
CA ASP A 155 -16.28 -25.99 -23.79
C ASP A 155 -14.93 -25.44 -23.34
N VAL A 156 -14.95 -24.62 -22.30
CA VAL A 156 -13.76 -24.09 -21.65
C VAL A 156 -13.57 -24.87 -20.36
N TRP A 157 -12.45 -25.57 -20.23
CA TRP A 157 -12.13 -26.39 -19.05
C TRP A 157 -10.92 -25.83 -18.32
N GLY A 158 -10.82 -26.16 -17.04
CA GLY A 158 -9.61 -25.91 -16.27
C GLY A 158 -9.82 -25.34 -14.89
N TRP A 159 -11.00 -25.45 -14.27
CA TRP A 159 -11.19 -25.00 -12.89
C TRP A 159 -11.29 -26.19 -11.93
N ALA A 160 -10.65 -26.12 -10.77
CA ALA A 160 -10.77 -27.10 -9.70
C ALA A 160 -11.11 -26.43 -8.38
N SER A 161 -11.92 -27.07 -7.54
CA SER A 161 -12.16 -26.57 -6.18
C SER A 161 -10.89 -26.63 -5.34
N THR A 162 -10.65 -25.56 -4.58
CA THR A 162 -9.52 -25.45 -3.65
C THR A 162 -9.64 -26.48 -2.53
N GLU A 163 -10.84 -26.61 -1.98
CA GLU A 163 -11.18 -27.58 -0.94
C GLU A 163 -12.05 -28.74 -1.48
N PRO A 164 -12.04 -29.92 -0.83
CA PRO A 164 -12.98 -31.00 -1.13
C PRO A 164 -14.45 -30.61 -0.95
N LEU A 165 -15.34 -31.18 -1.76
CA LEU A 165 -16.78 -30.89 -1.68
C LEU A 165 -17.42 -31.33 -0.37
N GLN A 166 -18.28 -30.48 0.18
CA GLN A 166 -19.13 -30.80 1.33
C GLN A 166 -20.49 -31.37 0.91
N CYS A 167 -21.11 -32.22 1.74
CA CYS A 167 -22.43 -32.82 1.50
C CYS A 167 -23.57 -31.82 1.81
N ARG A 168 -23.75 -30.82 0.95
CA ARG A 168 -24.87 -29.86 1.00
C ARG A 168 -25.11 -29.24 -0.37
N ASP A 169 -26.24 -28.54 -0.50
CA ASP A 169 -26.59 -27.88 -1.75
C ASP A 169 -25.58 -26.77 -2.06
N ALA A 170 -25.19 -26.67 -3.32
CA ALA A 170 -24.15 -25.77 -3.78
C ALA A 170 -24.53 -25.10 -5.10
N LYS A 171 -23.99 -23.91 -5.34
CA LYS A 171 -24.19 -23.14 -6.57
C LYS A 171 -22.84 -22.70 -7.15
N ILE A 172 -22.71 -22.73 -8.47
CA ILE A 172 -21.59 -22.08 -9.19
C ILE A 172 -22.18 -21.05 -10.14
N TYR A 173 -21.56 -19.88 -10.20
CA TYR A 173 -21.95 -18.79 -11.09
C TYR A 173 -20.89 -18.61 -12.17
N ALA A 174 -21.33 -18.38 -13.41
CA ALA A 174 -20.47 -18.12 -14.55
C ALA A 174 -20.84 -16.79 -15.23
N THR A 175 -19.84 -15.94 -15.43
CA THR A 175 -19.96 -14.66 -16.15
C THR A 175 -19.16 -14.72 -17.45
N LEU A 176 -19.72 -14.25 -18.55
CA LEU A 176 -19.10 -14.22 -19.88
C LEU A 176 -19.00 -12.78 -20.38
N ASP A 177 -17.85 -12.43 -20.97
CA ASP A 177 -17.67 -11.20 -21.71
C ASP A 177 -17.02 -11.47 -23.08
N VAL A 178 -17.69 -11.01 -24.14
CA VAL A 178 -17.28 -11.23 -25.54
C VAL A 178 -16.31 -10.17 -26.06
N ASN A 179 -16.09 -9.07 -25.35
CA ASN A 179 -15.21 -7.99 -25.84
C ASN A 179 -13.78 -8.12 -25.34
N GLY A 180 -13.53 -8.92 -24.29
CA GLY A 180 -12.20 -9.18 -23.76
C GLY A 180 -11.63 -7.93 -23.10
N TYR A 181 -11.15 -8.06 -21.87
CA TYR A 181 -10.63 -6.94 -21.09
C TYR A 181 -9.26 -6.39 -21.58
N ALA A 182 -8.79 -6.80 -22.76
CA ALA A 182 -7.44 -6.49 -23.23
C ALA A 182 -7.44 -5.71 -24.56
N LEU A 183 -7.00 -4.46 -24.46
CA LEU A 183 -6.10 -3.78 -25.41
C LEU A 183 -6.69 -3.32 -26.77
N LYS A 184 -7.65 -2.39 -26.74
CA LYS A 184 -7.70 -1.27 -27.71
C LYS A 184 -8.16 -0.01 -26.99
N GLY A 185 -7.37 1.06 -27.11
CA GLY A 185 -7.56 2.31 -26.38
C GLY A 185 -8.99 2.85 -26.41
N ASP A 186 -9.43 3.31 -25.23
CA ASP A 186 -10.75 3.85 -24.90
C ASP A 186 -11.06 5.18 -25.60
N ASN A 187 -11.21 5.14 -26.92
CA ASN A 187 -11.81 6.22 -27.71
C ASN A 187 -13.23 5.87 -28.21
N ASP A 188 -13.85 4.77 -27.74
CA ASP A 188 -15.24 4.41 -28.09
C ASP A 188 -16.18 4.77 -26.92
N PRO A 189 -16.81 5.96 -26.91
CA PRO A 189 -17.74 6.39 -25.85
C PRO A 189 -19.00 5.50 -25.75
N ASP A 190 -19.21 4.57 -26.67
CA ASP A 190 -20.30 3.58 -26.63
C ASP A 190 -19.84 2.18 -26.14
N TYR A 191 -18.60 2.01 -25.65
CA TYR A 191 -18.12 0.72 -25.13
C TYR A 191 -19.05 0.13 -24.04
N LEU A 192 -19.54 0.99 -23.13
CA LEU A 192 -20.52 0.62 -22.10
C LEU A 192 -21.88 0.21 -22.67
N LYS A 193 -22.25 0.64 -23.88
CA LYS A 193 -23.48 0.21 -24.57
C LYS A 193 -23.30 -1.05 -25.41
N LYS A 194 -22.05 -1.42 -25.74
CA LYS A 194 -21.68 -2.55 -26.62
C LYS A 194 -21.17 -3.78 -25.85
N GLY A 195 -20.86 -3.65 -24.56
CA GLY A 195 -20.48 -4.75 -23.67
C GLY A 195 -21.65 -5.66 -23.28
N CYS A 196 -21.34 -6.90 -22.91
CA CYS A 196 -22.24 -7.86 -22.27
C CYS A 196 -22.71 -7.41 -20.88
N PHE A 197 -23.25 -6.20 -20.73
CA PHE A 197 -23.66 -5.67 -19.44
C PHE A 197 -25.13 -5.24 -19.42
N PRO A 198 -25.91 -5.70 -18.42
CA PRO A 198 -25.69 -6.88 -17.57
C PRO A 198 -26.23 -8.13 -18.28
N SER A 199 -25.38 -9.06 -18.69
CA SER A 199 -25.84 -10.46 -18.76
C SER A 199 -25.93 -10.97 -17.32
N GLY A 200 -27.09 -11.48 -16.90
CA GLY A 200 -27.21 -12.10 -15.58
C GLY A 200 -26.27 -13.31 -15.50
N ASP A 201 -25.62 -13.50 -14.35
CA ASP A 201 -24.74 -14.64 -14.14
C ASP A 201 -25.50 -15.94 -14.39
N TYR A 202 -24.90 -16.86 -15.15
CA TYR A 202 -25.47 -18.21 -15.30
C TYR A 202 -25.21 -18.98 -14.02
N VAL A 203 -26.26 -19.56 -13.43
CA VAL A 203 -26.18 -20.29 -12.15
C VAL A 203 -26.47 -21.76 -12.36
N LYS A 204 -25.58 -22.64 -11.89
CA LYS A 204 -25.84 -24.08 -11.79
C LYS A 204 -25.91 -24.49 -10.32
N SER A 205 -27.06 -25.01 -9.92
CA SER A 205 -27.23 -25.64 -8.60
C SER A 205 -26.95 -27.14 -8.69
N PHE A 206 -26.28 -27.70 -7.69
CA PHE A 206 -26.00 -29.13 -7.60
C PHE A 206 -25.87 -29.57 -6.14
N LYS A 207 -26.01 -30.87 -5.87
CA LYS A 207 -25.79 -31.46 -4.54
C LYS A 207 -24.81 -32.63 -4.68
N PRO A 208 -23.66 -32.62 -4.00
CA PRO A 208 -22.74 -33.75 -4.06
C PRO A 208 -23.34 -35.02 -3.50
N LYS A 209 -23.01 -36.17 -4.09
CA LYS A 209 -23.36 -37.49 -3.55
C LYS A 209 -22.61 -37.70 -2.23
N CYS A 210 -23.36 -37.81 -1.15
CA CYS A 210 -22.82 -37.94 0.19
C CYS A 210 -22.31 -39.35 0.46
N LEU A 211 -21.21 -39.46 1.20
CA LEU A 211 -20.72 -40.76 1.65
C LEU A 211 -21.70 -41.32 2.69
N GLN A 212 -22.20 -42.53 2.47
CA GLN A 212 -22.99 -43.24 3.48
C GLN A 212 -22.06 -43.66 4.61
N VAL A 213 -22.06 -42.90 5.71
CA VAL A 213 -21.42 -43.34 6.96
C VAL A 213 -22.33 -44.41 7.57
N PRO A 214 -21.83 -45.62 7.88
CA PRO A 214 -22.60 -46.62 8.60
C PRO A 214 -23.08 -46.01 9.92
N LYS A 215 -24.40 -46.03 10.17
CA LYS A 215 -24.95 -45.57 11.45
C LYS A 215 -24.34 -46.40 12.58
N ILE A 216 -23.60 -45.74 13.47
CA ILE A 216 -23.21 -46.31 14.75
C ILE A 216 -24.52 -46.44 15.57
N PRO A 217 -24.84 -47.62 16.14
CA PRO A 217 -26.06 -47.80 16.93
C PRO A 217 -26.08 -46.83 18.13
N GLU A 218 -27.20 -46.14 18.34
CA GLU A 218 -27.45 -45.10 19.36
C GLU A 218 -27.48 -45.63 20.82
N GLY A 219 -26.65 -46.60 21.18
CA GLY A 219 -26.69 -47.30 22.46
C GLY A 219 -25.50 -47.10 23.41
N ALA A 220 -24.44 -46.40 23.02
CA ALA A 220 -23.24 -46.28 23.85
C ALA A 220 -22.88 -44.81 24.08
N ILE A 221 -22.74 -44.45 25.36
CA ILE A 221 -22.28 -43.18 25.95
C ILE A 221 -23.41 -42.40 26.63
N LYS A 222 -23.81 -42.89 27.81
CA LYS A 222 -24.21 -42.08 28.96
C LYS A 222 -23.70 -42.75 30.23
N GLU A 223 -22.74 -42.12 30.90
CA GLU A 223 -22.60 -42.02 32.37
C GLU A 223 -21.28 -41.30 32.69
N GLY A 224 -21.38 -40.02 33.03
CA GLY A 224 -20.93 -39.51 34.33
C GLY A 224 -20.05 -38.28 34.06
N VAL A 225 -20.02 -37.20 34.85
CA VAL A 225 -20.37 -37.00 36.26
C VAL A 225 -20.66 -35.51 36.47
N GLU A 226 -21.64 -35.23 37.32
CA GLU A 226 -21.98 -33.92 37.88
C GLU A 226 -20.89 -33.32 38.79
N LYS A 227 -20.74 -31.99 38.68
CA LYS A 227 -20.54 -30.98 39.74
C LYS A 227 -19.50 -31.23 40.85
N THR A 228 -18.54 -30.31 40.91
CA THR A 228 -18.20 -29.62 42.17
C THR A 228 -17.70 -28.18 41.91
N LYS A 229 -18.37 -27.20 42.53
CA LYS A 229 -17.92 -25.80 42.68
C LYS A 229 -17.48 -25.61 44.13
N THR A 230 -16.27 -25.13 44.36
CA THR A 230 -15.88 -24.42 45.60
C THR A 230 -14.73 -23.45 45.29
N PRO A 231 -14.70 -22.23 45.84
CA PRO A 231 -13.69 -21.22 45.52
C PRO A 231 -12.46 -21.32 46.43
N VAL A 232 -11.27 -21.06 45.89
CA VAL A 232 -10.02 -20.95 46.67
C VAL A 232 -9.46 -19.54 46.55
N LYS A 233 -9.15 -18.97 47.73
CA LYS A 233 -8.56 -17.66 48.01
C LYS A 233 -7.18 -17.50 47.37
N SER A 234 -6.89 -16.27 46.93
CA SER A 234 -5.58 -15.80 46.51
C SER A 234 -4.66 -15.59 47.72
N GLU A 235 -3.51 -16.26 47.75
CA GLU A 235 -2.35 -15.87 48.54
C GLU A 235 -1.23 -15.41 47.59
N SER A 236 -0.60 -14.30 47.97
CA SER A 236 0.58 -13.70 47.36
C SER A 236 1.81 -14.60 47.51
N PRO A 237 2.79 -14.51 46.59
CA PRO A 237 4.17 -14.74 46.97
C PRO A 237 5.07 -13.52 46.74
N ALA A 238 6.03 -13.43 47.65
CA ALA A 238 7.05 -12.41 47.81
C ALA A 238 8.27 -12.61 46.90
N GLU A 239 8.92 -11.46 46.64
CA GLU A 239 10.33 -11.18 46.38
C GLU A 239 11.24 -12.24 45.71
N THR A 240 11.63 -11.94 44.48
CA THR A 240 12.74 -12.58 43.76
C THR A 240 14.02 -11.76 43.92
N LYS A 241 15.11 -12.41 44.35
CA LYS A 241 16.47 -11.85 44.46
C LYS A 241 17.12 -11.57 43.09
N THR A 242 17.72 -10.39 42.97
CA THR A 242 18.50 -9.86 41.84
C THR A 242 19.83 -10.59 41.58
N LEU A 243 20.14 -10.82 40.30
CA LEU A 243 21.46 -11.14 39.71
C LEU A 243 22.00 -9.88 38.97
N PRO A 244 23.31 -9.79 38.63
CA PRO A 244 24.08 -8.55 38.65
C PRO A 244 23.67 -7.51 37.60
N LYS A 245 23.61 -6.24 38.05
CA LYS A 245 23.32 -5.04 37.25
C LYS A 245 24.35 -4.84 36.12
N LEU A 246 23.85 -4.81 34.88
CA LEU A 246 24.43 -4.04 33.78
C LEU A 246 24.20 -2.53 34.03
N PRO A 247 25.06 -1.64 33.48
CA PRO A 247 25.14 -0.25 33.93
C PRO A 247 23.82 0.50 33.70
N GLU A 248 23.36 1.16 34.76
CA GLU A 248 22.11 1.93 34.81
C GLU A 248 22.23 3.22 33.98
N ALA A 249 21.49 3.29 32.87
CA ALA A 249 20.98 4.55 32.36
C ALA A 249 19.60 4.77 33.01
N ALA A 250 19.46 5.87 33.76
CA ALA A 250 18.30 6.14 34.60
C ALA A 250 17.07 6.57 33.78
N TYR A 251 15.99 5.77 33.72
CA TYR A 251 14.67 6.24 33.29
C TYR A 251 13.51 5.42 33.90
N SER A 252 12.49 6.15 34.39
CA SER A 252 11.04 5.86 34.56
C SER A 252 10.58 4.42 34.85
N SER A 253 9.67 4.24 35.82
CA SER A 253 9.04 2.95 36.18
C SER A 253 8.67 2.10 34.94
N LYS A 254 9.40 1.01 34.71
CA LYS A 254 9.22 0.12 33.55
C LYS A 254 7.79 -0.42 33.53
N LYS A 255 7.06 -0.15 32.45
CA LYS A 255 5.70 -0.66 32.22
C LYS A 255 5.78 -2.14 31.83
N ILE A 256 5.19 -3.03 32.62
CA ILE A 256 5.15 -4.47 32.31
C ILE A 256 4.23 -4.69 31.10
N LEU A 257 4.77 -5.23 30.01
CA LEU A 257 4.01 -5.61 28.82
C LEU A 257 3.37 -6.98 29.01
N ARG A 258 2.04 -7.01 29.00
CA ARG A 258 1.26 -8.25 29.09
C ARG A 258 0.74 -8.63 27.72
N ILE A 259 1.29 -9.70 27.14
CA ILE A 259 0.79 -10.24 25.87
C ILE A 259 -0.32 -11.24 26.18
N PRO A 260 -1.54 -11.05 25.63
CA PRO A 260 -2.65 -11.89 26.00
C PRO A 260 -2.61 -13.24 25.25
N ALA A 261 -3.19 -14.27 25.86
CA ALA A 261 -3.07 -15.66 25.41
C ALA A 261 -3.63 -15.88 23.99
N GLU A 262 -4.65 -15.13 23.60
CA GLU A 262 -5.29 -15.20 22.29
C GLU A 262 -4.37 -14.83 21.12
N LYS A 263 -3.25 -14.15 21.38
CA LYS A 263 -2.24 -13.88 20.36
C LYS A 263 -1.37 -15.10 20.06
N PHE A 264 -1.53 -16.23 20.73
CA PHE A 264 -0.76 -17.44 20.49
C PHE A 264 -1.62 -18.54 19.85
N PHE A 265 -1.20 -19.00 18.69
CA PHE A 265 -1.76 -20.17 18.02
C PHE A 265 -0.93 -21.41 18.35
N ILE A 266 -1.60 -22.46 18.82
CA ILE A 266 -0.99 -23.77 19.10
C ILE A 266 -1.62 -24.77 18.12
N GLU A 267 -0.77 -25.49 17.39
CA GLU A 267 -1.22 -26.59 16.53
C GLU A 267 -1.80 -27.69 17.42
N LYS A 268 -3.10 -28.00 17.31
CA LYS A 268 -3.76 -29.03 18.12
C LYS A 268 -3.82 -30.35 17.38
N LYS A 269 -3.62 -31.45 18.12
CA LYS A 269 -3.81 -32.82 17.66
C LYS A 269 -5.07 -33.44 18.27
N PHE A 270 -5.34 -34.69 17.91
CA PHE A 270 -6.36 -35.48 18.59
C PHE A 270 -6.06 -35.53 20.09
N PRO A 271 -7.00 -35.09 20.95
CA PRO A 271 -6.78 -35.07 22.40
C PRO A 271 -6.41 -36.45 22.93
N ILE A 272 -5.44 -36.47 23.85
CA ILE A 272 -5.03 -37.67 24.57
C ILE A 272 -5.80 -37.68 25.90
N LYS A 273 -6.26 -38.86 26.35
CA LYS A 273 -6.87 -38.97 27.68
C LYS A 273 -5.81 -38.75 28.75
N PHE A 274 -6.05 -37.81 29.66
CA PHE A 274 -5.15 -37.52 30.77
C PHE A 274 -5.01 -38.73 31.70
N ILE A 275 -3.75 -39.09 32.00
CA ILE A 275 -3.37 -40.11 32.98
C ILE A 275 -2.33 -39.48 33.90
N PRO A 276 -2.63 -39.30 35.20
CA PRO A 276 -1.70 -38.70 36.15
C PRO A 276 -0.36 -39.45 36.22
N LEU A 277 0.72 -38.69 36.28
CA LEU A 277 2.07 -39.16 36.56
C LEU A 277 2.27 -39.14 38.09
N ASP A 278 2.44 -40.31 38.68
CA ASP A 278 2.61 -40.49 40.12
C ASP A 278 4.04 -40.92 40.50
N ARG A 279 4.29 -41.15 41.79
CA ARG A 279 5.59 -41.62 42.29
C ARG A 279 6.05 -42.92 41.62
N SER A 280 5.11 -43.80 41.24
CA SER A 280 5.42 -45.10 40.64
C SER A 280 6.00 -44.95 39.24
N TYR A 281 5.46 -44.02 38.45
CA TYR A 281 5.96 -43.71 37.11
C TYR A 281 7.44 -43.28 37.12
N PHE A 282 7.79 -42.45 38.10
CA PHE A 282 9.15 -41.94 38.28
C PHE A 282 10.06 -42.90 39.06
N LYS A 283 9.54 -43.97 39.66
CA LYS A 283 10.27 -44.86 40.58
C LYS A 283 10.81 -44.11 41.82
N ILE A 284 10.02 -43.18 42.36
CA ILE A 284 10.35 -42.41 43.57
C ILE A 284 9.86 -43.17 44.81
N PRO A 285 10.73 -43.54 45.77
CA PRO A 285 10.31 -44.15 47.04
C PRO A 285 9.36 -43.25 47.84
N VAL A 286 8.45 -43.84 48.62
CA VAL A 286 7.49 -43.08 49.47
C VAL A 286 8.22 -42.18 50.47
N GLU A 287 9.39 -42.60 50.94
CA GLU A 287 10.22 -41.89 51.92
C GLU A 287 10.96 -40.68 51.33
N GLN A 288 11.19 -40.66 50.02
CA GLN A 288 11.90 -39.57 49.36
C GLN A 288 11.00 -38.33 49.30
N LYS A 289 11.46 -37.24 49.91
CA LYS A 289 10.73 -35.96 49.98
C LYS A 289 11.17 -34.95 48.93
N THR A 290 12.36 -35.12 48.36
CA THR A 290 12.92 -34.17 47.40
C THR A 290 13.54 -34.87 46.21
N ILE A 291 13.47 -34.23 45.04
CA ILE A 291 14.21 -34.61 43.84
C ILE A 291 15.24 -33.53 43.49
N THR A 292 16.39 -33.94 42.96
CA THR A 292 17.40 -33.01 42.45
C THR A 292 17.38 -33.06 40.94
N LEU A 293 17.02 -31.92 40.33
CA LEU A 293 17.10 -31.73 38.90
C LEU A 293 18.53 -31.32 38.54
N LYS A 294 19.09 -32.01 37.55
CA LYS A 294 20.50 -31.89 37.19
C LYS A 294 20.83 -30.50 36.67
N GLU A 295 22.08 -30.09 36.89
CA GLU A 295 22.60 -28.90 36.23
C GLU A 295 22.61 -29.11 34.72
N LYS A 296 22.14 -28.11 33.97
CA LYS A 296 22.04 -28.20 32.51
C LYS A 296 22.52 -26.90 31.90
N THR A 297 23.56 -27.02 31.07
CA THR A 297 24.09 -25.91 30.26
C THR A 297 23.50 -26.01 28.86
N ILE A 298 22.81 -24.97 28.43
CA ILE A 298 22.18 -24.95 27.12
C ILE A 298 23.07 -24.12 26.17
N MET A 299 23.49 -24.78 25.09
CA MET A 299 24.36 -24.20 24.07
C MET A 299 23.49 -23.62 22.94
N VAL A 300 23.64 -22.33 22.67
CA VAL A 300 22.99 -21.66 21.53
C VAL A 300 24.10 -21.06 20.67
N ASN A 301 24.14 -21.45 19.39
CA ASN A 301 25.19 -21.04 18.43
C ASN A 301 26.63 -21.25 18.97
N GLY A 302 26.86 -22.34 19.71
CA GLY A 302 28.17 -22.67 20.28
C GLY A 302 28.56 -21.89 21.54
N LYS A 303 27.69 -21.03 22.09
CA LYS A 303 27.90 -20.32 23.35
C LYS A 303 26.97 -20.85 24.46
N PRO A 304 27.47 -21.04 25.70
CA PRO A 304 26.62 -21.38 26.84
C PRO A 304 25.77 -20.16 27.20
N LEU A 305 24.45 -20.25 27.03
CA LEU A 305 23.54 -19.10 27.16
C LEU A 305 22.84 -19.08 28.52
N LEU A 306 22.57 -20.25 29.10
CA LEU A 306 22.03 -20.37 30.45
C LEU A 306 22.49 -21.68 31.08
N VAL A 307 22.92 -21.59 32.34
CA VAL A 307 23.20 -22.75 33.20
C VAL A 307 22.09 -22.83 34.22
N ARG A 308 21.17 -23.78 34.04
CA ARG A 308 20.26 -24.15 35.11
C ARG A 308 21.12 -24.81 36.19
N LYS A 309 21.37 -24.13 37.30
CA LYS A 309 22.05 -24.72 38.46
C LYS A 309 21.25 -25.93 38.98
N ALA A 310 21.94 -26.92 39.52
CA ALA A 310 21.29 -28.04 40.19
C ALA A 310 20.29 -27.52 41.23
N LYS A 311 19.04 -27.97 41.14
CA LYS A 311 17.95 -27.46 41.99
C LYS A 311 17.21 -28.62 42.63
N THR A 312 17.02 -28.54 43.95
CA THR A 312 16.26 -29.51 44.73
C THR A 312 14.83 -29.02 44.91
N ILE A 313 13.86 -29.86 44.54
CA ILE A 313 12.42 -29.56 44.59
C ILE A 313 11.72 -30.61 45.46
N ASP A 314 10.72 -30.19 46.23
CA ASP A 314 9.81 -31.09 46.92
C ASP A 314 9.04 -31.99 45.94
N VAL A 315 8.90 -33.27 46.28
CA VAL A 315 8.27 -34.28 45.41
C VAL A 315 6.80 -33.94 45.11
N GLU A 316 6.05 -33.41 46.08
CA GLU A 316 4.64 -33.05 45.86
C GLU A 316 4.52 -31.83 44.96
N LYS A 317 5.41 -30.83 45.13
CA LYS A 317 5.50 -29.70 44.20
C LYS A 317 5.85 -30.15 42.78
N PHE A 318 6.82 -31.05 42.64
CA PHE A 318 7.21 -31.62 41.34
C PHE A 318 6.04 -32.36 40.66
N LEU A 319 5.37 -33.27 41.37
CA LEU A 319 4.25 -34.03 40.83
C LEU A 319 3.08 -33.11 40.44
N LYS A 320 2.81 -32.06 41.23
CA LYS A 320 1.81 -31.05 40.89
C LYS A 320 2.17 -30.30 39.61
N GLU A 321 3.41 -29.84 39.48
CA GLU A 321 3.89 -29.10 38.31
C GLU A 321 3.85 -29.96 37.04
N VAL A 322 4.35 -31.20 37.11
CA VAL A 322 4.37 -32.14 35.99
C VAL A 322 2.96 -32.52 35.54
N ASN A 323 2.04 -32.81 36.47
CA ASN A 323 0.68 -33.20 36.11
C ASN A 323 -0.12 -32.05 35.51
N ALA A 324 0.06 -30.81 35.99
CA ALA A 324 -0.57 -29.63 35.39
C ALA A 324 -0.12 -29.42 33.93
N ILE A 325 1.17 -29.66 33.65
CA ILE A 325 1.70 -29.60 32.29
C ILE A 325 1.18 -30.77 31.44
N GLU A 326 1.21 -32.01 31.94
CA GLU A 326 0.75 -33.19 31.20
C GLU A 326 -0.74 -33.08 30.84
N GLU A 327 -1.58 -32.61 31.77
CA GLU A 327 -3.01 -32.38 31.52
C GLU A 327 -3.23 -31.34 30.40
N TRP A 328 -2.50 -30.23 30.46
CA TRP A 328 -2.54 -29.20 29.42
C TRP A 328 -2.08 -29.75 28.06
N LEU A 329 -0.97 -30.48 28.01
CA LEU A 329 -0.46 -31.09 26.78
C LEU A 329 -1.44 -32.12 26.21
N ASN A 330 -2.01 -32.97 27.05
CA ASN A 330 -2.96 -34.00 26.62
C ASN A 330 -4.23 -33.36 26.03
N GLY A 331 -4.68 -32.23 26.57
CA GLY A 331 -5.77 -31.43 25.99
C GLY A 331 -5.45 -30.84 24.61
N LEU A 332 -4.16 -30.69 24.27
CA LEU A 332 -3.67 -30.29 22.95
C LEU A 332 -3.32 -31.48 22.05
N GLY A 333 -3.43 -32.71 22.55
CA GLY A 333 -3.05 -33.93 21.84
C GLY A 333 -1.54 -34.22 21.84
N TYR A 334 -0.79 -33.64 22.78
CA TYR A 334 0.63 -33.91 23.04
C TYR A 334 0.82 -34.61 24.40
N THR A 335 1.98 -35.22 24.62
CA THR A 335 2.36 -35.76 25.94
C THR A 335 3.82 -35.42 26.23
N LEU A 336 4.19 -35.33 27.51
CA LEU A 336 5.59 -35.27 27.93
C LEU A 336 6.37 -36.51 27.47
N LYS A 337 5.69 -37.64 27.23
CA LYS A 337 6.29 -38.95 26.90
C LYS A 337 6.87 -39.03 25.49
N ASP A 338 6.51 -38.12 24.61
CA ASP A 338 6.98 -38.09 23.23
C ASP A 338 8.01 -36.96 23.01
N LYS A 339 8.91 -37.13 22.03
CA LYS A 339 10.00 -36.16 21.76
C LYS A 339 9.62 -35.05 20.78
N GLU A 340 8.38 -35.03 20.31
CA GLU A 340 7.95 -34.06 19.31
C GLU A 340 7.87 -32.66 19.92
N PRO A 341 8.52 -31.65 19.33
CA PRO A 341 8.47 -30.31 19.87
C PRO A 341 7.08 -29.69 19.68
N ILE A 342 6.62 -28.95 20.69
CA ILE A 342 5.38 -28.18 20.59
C ILE A 342 5.71 -26.85 19.91
N LYS A 343 5.04 -26.57 18.78
CA LYS A 343 5.20 -25.31 18.06
C LYS A 343 4.04 -24.38 18.38
N ILE A 344 4.39 -23.25 18.96
CA ILE A 344 3.48 -22.15 19.26
C ILE A 344 3.86 -20.98 18.35
N LYS A 345 2.88 -20.32 17.76
CA LYS A 345 3.10 -19.17 16.88
C LYS A 345 2.40 -17.96 17.45
N TYR A 346 3.13 -16.88 17.62
CA TYR A 346 2.52 -15.57 17.80
C TYR A 346 1.79 -15.19 16.51
N VAL A 347 0.53 -14.79 16.64
CA VAL A 347 -0.30 -14.36 15.52
C VAL A 347 0.14 -12.95 15.15
N TYR A 348 1.10 -12.85 14.23
CA TYR A 348 1.41 -11.62 13.51
C TYR A 348 1.01 -11.77 12.04
N PRO A 349 0.53 -10.70 11.39
CA PRO A 349 -0.04 -10.79 10.05
C PRO A 349 1.06 -10.82 8.97
N LYS A 350 1.80 -11.92 8.89
CA LYS A 350 2.92 -12.13 7.95
C LYS A 350 2.53 -11.83 6.49
N GLU A 351 1.34 -12.25 6.07
CA GLU A 351 0.85 -12.00 4.71
C GLU A 351 0.59 -10.51 4.46
N GLN A 352 0.19 -9.74 5.48
CA GLN A 352 0.05 -8.29 5.35
C GLN A 352 1.43 -7.61 5.17
N PHE A 353 2.47 -8.10 5.86
CA PHE A 353 3.84 -7.56 5.69
C PHE A 353 4.40 -7.87 4.30
N LYS A 354 4.12 -9.07 3.78
CA LYS A 354 4.42 -9.40 2.38
C LYS A 354 3.69 -8.49 1.42
N LEU A 355 2.40 -8.23 1.64
CA LEU A 355 1.61 -7.30 0.83
C LEU A 355 2.20 -5.87 0.86
N GLN A 356 2.57 -5.36 2.03
CA GLN A 356 3.24 -4.06 2.16
C GLN A 356 4.56 -4.03 1.37
N ARG A 357 5.38 -5.08 1.46
CA ARG A 357 6.62 -5.23 0.70
C ARG A 357 6.36 -5.26 -0.81
N GLU A 358 5.35 -5.99 -1.25
CA GLU A 358 4.94 -6.06 -2.65
C GLU A 358 4.48 -4.71 -3.19
N MET A 359 3.65 -3.98 -2.44
CA MET A 359 3.18 -2.65 -2.87
C MET A 359 4.32 -1.65 -2.99
N LEU A 360 5.22 -1.63 -2.00
CA LEU A 360 6.42 -0.80 -2.05
C LEU A 360 7.32 -1.17 -3.25
N SER A 361 7.40 -2.45 -3.61
CA SER A 361 8.14 -2.91 -4.79
C SER A 361 7.44 -2.57 -6.12
N LYS A 362 6.11 -2.56 -6.18
CA LYS A 362 5.33 -2.25 -7.38
C LYS A 362 5.36 -0.75 -7.70
N ASP A 363 5.18 0.10 -6.70
CA ASP A 363 5.35 1.55 -6.85
C ASP A 363 6.77 1.90 -7.31
N PHE A 364 7.75 1.17 -6.78
CA PHE A 364 9.13 1.28 -7.20
C PHE A 364 9.35 0.84 -8.66
N LEU A 365 8.85 -0.34 -9.06
CA LEU A 365 8.97 -0.82 -10.43
C LEU A 365 8.27 0.12 -11.43
N LYS A 366 7.11 0.68 -11.09
CA LYS A 366 6.48 1.74 -11.91
C LYS A 366 7.41 2.94 -12.10
N LYS A 367 8.09 3.40 -11.04
CA LYS A 367 9.01 4.56 -11.08
C LYS A 367 10.31 4.29 -11.84
N VAL A 368 10.81 3.05 -11.87
CA VAL A 368 12.09 2.69 -12.50
C VAL A 368 11.94 2.25 -13.96
N THR A 369 10.82 1.62 -14.33
CA THR A 369 10.69 0.94 -15.63
C THR A 369 10.04 1.81 -16.72
N ILE A 370 9.32 2.87 -16.32
CA ILE A 370 8.62 3.74 -17.26
C ILE A 370 9.51 4.97 -17.50
N PRO A 371 9.97 5.23 -18.74
CA PRO A 371 10.70 6.45 -19.04
C PRO A 371 9.82 7.66 -18.67
N SER A 372 10.42 8.64 -17.97
CA SER A 372 9.70 9.85 -17.58
C SER A 372 8.98 10.43 -18.79
N PRO A 373 7.70 10.81 -18.66
CA PRO A 373 6.99 11.49 -19.74
C PRO A 373 7.78 12.70 -20.25
N PRO A 374 7.61 13.06 -21.53
CA PRO A 374 8.24 14.25 -22.08
C PRO A 374 7.78 15.46 -21.27
N GLN A 375 8.68 16.02 -20.45
CA GLN A 375 8.38 17.15 -19.56
C GLN A 375 7.71 18.28 -20.36
N VAL A 376 6.71 18.92 -19.75
CA VAL A 376 6.09 20.10 -20.34
C VAL A 376 7.19 21.16 -20.54
N THR A 377 7.49 21.50 -21.79
CA THR A 377 8.53 22.49 -22.09
C THR A 377 8.05 23.87 -21.67
N CYS A 378 8.64 24.38 -20.60
CA CYS A 378 8.28 25.68 -20.03
C CYS A 378 9.51 26.59 -19.96
N GLU A 379 9.94 27.04 -21.13
CA GLU A 379 11.09 27.93 -21.27
C GLU A 379 10.70 29.23 -22.00
N GLY A 380 11.44 30.29 -21.69
CA GLY A 380 11.32 31.59 -22.33
C GLY A 380 10.17 32.46 -21.79
N TYR A 381 9.83 33.46 -22.60
CA TYR A 381 8.82 34.47 -22.30
C TYR A 381 7.59 34.26 -23.17
N SER A 382 6.47 34.89 -22.80
CA SER A 382 5.32 35.04 -23.66
C SER A 382 5.75 35.65 -24.99
N GLU A 383 5.08 35.23 -26.05
CA GLU A 383 5.37 35.69 -27.40
C GLU A 383 5.32 37.22 -27.50
N GLY A 384 6.40 37.82 -28.00
CA GLY A 384 6.53 39.27 -28.15
C GLY A 384 7.13 40.02 -26.95
N TYR A 385 7.56 39.30 -25.90
CA TYR A 385 8.14 39.89 -24.68
C TYR A 385 9.51 39.26 -24.36
N ASP A 386 10.31 39.98 -23.57
CA ASP A 386 11.65 39.56 -23.15
C ASP A 386 11.95 39.92 -21.67
N ALA A 387 13.18 39.63 -21.24
CA ALA A 387 13.66 39.91 -19.89
C ALA A 387 13.70 41.41 -19.53
N SER A 388 13.62 42.30 -20.51
CA SER A 388 13.63 43.76 -20.34
C SER A 388 12.22 44.37 -20.30
N SER A 389 11.20 43.55 -20.50
CA SER A 389 9.80 43.98 -20.67
C SER A 389 9.04 44.23 -19.34
N SER A 390 9.66 44.76 -18.27
CA SER A 390 8.99 44.95 -16.95
C SER A 390 9.18 46.27 -16.19
N GLY A 391 8.23 46.48 -15.25
CA GLY A 391 8.16 47.54 -14.24
C GLY A 391 8.99 47.27 -12.96
N PRO A 392 8.58 47.80 -11.78
CA PRO A 392 9.40 47.77 -10.56
C PRO A 392 9.56 46.35 -9.97
N LYS A 393 10.78 46.03 -9.56
CA LYS A 393 11.21 44.69 -9.14
C LYS A 393 11.33 44.55 -7.61
N ASP A 394 10.64 43.57 -7.04
CA ASP A 394 10.79 43.19 -5.62
C ASP A 394 11.63 41.91 -5.47
N PHE A 395 12.49 41.87 -4.45
CA PHE A 395 13.24 40.66 -4.10
C PHE A 395 12.29 39.56 -3.60
N VAL A 396 12.54 38.30 -3.98
CA VAL A 396 11.70 37.20 -3.51
C VAL A 396 12.49 36.05 -2.90
N PRO A 397 12.21 35.70 -1.62
CA PRO A 397 12.95 34.67 -0.93
C PRO A 397 12.72 33.28 -1.52
N LEU A 398 13.75 32.46 -1.60
CA LEU A 398 13.63 31.02 -1.83
C LEU A 398 13.13 30.35 -0.55
N ASP A 399 12.10 29.52 -0.67
CA ASP A 399 11.65 28.61 0.38
C ASP A 399 11.32 27.26 -0.30
N TRP A 400 12.29 26.34 -0.25
CA TRP A 400 12.17 25.00 -0.80
C TRP A 400 12.13 24.00 0.33
N GLU A 401 11.19 23.04 0.28
CA GLU A 401 11.07 22.02 1.30
C GLU A 401 10.68 20.68 0.67
N LYS A 402 11.40 19.62 1.06
CA LYS A 402 11.01 18.25 0.75
C LYS A 402 10.86 17.45 2.03
N ASN A 403 9.65 16.97 2.24
CA ASN A 403 9.30 16.06 3.32
C ASN A 403 9.25 14.61 2.79
N TRP A 404 9.77 13.68 3.57
CA TRP A 404 9.66 12.25 3.35
C TRP A 404 9.26 11.59 4.67
N ASN A 405 8.26 10.72 4.62
CA ASN A 405 7.86 9.93 5.77
C ASN A 405 7.46 8.52 5.31
N ALA A 406 7.81 7.51 6.07
CA ALA A 406 7.49 6.12 5.77
C ALA A 406 7.22 5.35 7.06
N SER A 407 6.19 4.51 7.04
CA SER A 407 5.85 3.62 8.14
C SER A 407 5.91 2.19 7.60
N PHE A 408 6.53 1.30 8.36
CA PHE A 408 6.72 -0.11 8.01
C PHE A 408 6.28 -0.99 9.17
N GLY A 409 5.66 -2.12 8.86
CA GLY A 409 5.14 -3.03 9.88
C GLY A 409 3.81 -2.58 10.47
N ASN A 410 3.50 -3.03 11.69
CA ASN A 410 2.23 -2.82 12.38
C ASN A 410 2.43 -2.32 13.82
N ASP A 411 1.31 -2.24 14.56
CA ASP A 411 1.28 -1.81 15.95
C ASP A 411 2.11 -2.70 16.91
N ASP A 412 2.46 -3.95 16.54
CA ASP A 412 3.30 -4.81 17.38
C ASP A 412 4.78 -4.78 16.96
N PHE A 413 5.06 -4.64 15.67
CA PHE A 413 6.41 -4.59 15.12
C PHE A 413 6.45 -3.56 14.01
N GLY A 414 6.99 -2.38 14.30
CA GLY A 414 6.89 -1.22 13.42
C GLY A 414 8.16 -0.39 13.37
N VAL A 415 8.32 0.35 12.29
CA VAL A 415 9.35 1.39 12.15
C VAL A 415 8.73 2.59 11.43
N ASN A 416 8.79 3.75 12.07
CA ASN A 416 8.40 5.02 11.49
C ASN A 416 9.65 5.85 11.23
N LEU A 417 9.83 6.27 9.99
CA LEU A 417 10.93 7.12 9.55
C LEU A 417 10.35 8.42 9.00
N ALA A 418 10.92 9.54 9.41
CA ALA A 418 10.69 10.83 8.80
C ALA A 418 12.03 11.49 8.49
N ALA A 419 12.09 12.17 7.35
CA ALA A 419 13.20 13.05 7.03
C ALA A 419 12.65 14.26 6.28
N SER A 420 13.17 15.44 6.56
CA SER A 420 12.93 16.59 5.70
C SER A 420 14.21 17.36 5.46
N MET A 421 14.23 18.03 4.31
CA MET A 421 15.25 19.01 3.99
C MET A 421 14.53 20.28 3.57
N LYS A 422 14.85 21.37 4.25
CA LYS A 422 14.36 22.69 3.91
C LYS A 422 15.53 23.61 3.58
N ILE A 423 15.39 24.38 2.51
CA ILE A 423 16.38 25.32 2.03
C ILE A 423 15.71 26.68 1.89
N LYS A 424 16.23 27.68 2.60
CA LYS A 424 15.73 29.05 2.56
C LYS A 424 16.81 29.99 2.06
N GLY A 425 16.42 30.99 1.28
CA GLY A 425 17.26 32.10 0.88
C GLY A 425 16.48 33.40 0.97
N ASP A 426 16.95 34.39 1.73
CA ASP A 426 16.26 35.68 1.89
C ASP A 426 17.27 36.86 1.86
N LYS A 427 16.77 38.07 1.60
CA LYS A 427 17.52 39.31 1.71
C LYS A 427 17.31 39.85 3.13
N GLY A 428 18.27 39.58 4.01
CA GLY A 428 18.20 39.98 5.42
C GLY A 428 18.09 41.50 5.62
N LYS A 429 17.66 41.89 6.83
CA LYS A 429 17.36 43.29 7.23
C LYS A 429 18.50 44.32 7.00
N ASN A 430 19.73 43.86 6.76
CA ASN A 430 20.92 44.68 6.55
C ASN A 430 21.56 44.51 5.15
N ASN A 431 20.80 44.12 4.12
CA ASN A 431 21.32 43.74 2.79
C ASN A 431 22.31 42.55 2.81
N GLN A 432 22.35 41.79 3.91
CA GLN A 432 23.07 40.52 3.97
C GLN A 432 22.13 39.41 3.53
N ASN A 433 22.53 38.68 2.49
CA ASN A 433 21.76 37.52 2.03
C ASN A 433 21.90 36.41 3.07
N THR A 434 20.76 35.88 3.52
CA THR A 434 20.72 34.78 4.49
C THR A 434 20.31 33.52 3.77
N ILE A 435 21.16 32.52 3.79
CA ILE A 435 20.93 31.21 3.19
C ILE A 435 20.93 30.17 4.31
N ASP A 436 19.90 29.34 4.39
CA ASP A 436 19.71 28.36 5.45
C ASP A 436 19.39 26.98 4.87
N ILE A 437 20.00 25.94 5.44
CA ILE A 437 19.73 24.53 5.17
C ILE A 437 19.30 23.89 6.50
N ILE A 438 18.09 23.37 6.55
CA ILE A 438 17.43 22.87 7.76
C ILE A 438 17.12 21.39 7.54
N PRO A 439 18.00 20.49 8.00
CA PRO A 439 17.72 19.06 7.98
C PRO A 439 16.86 18.67 9.19
N PHE A 440 15.97 17.71 8.98
CA PHE A 440 15.22 17.02 10.02
C PHE A 440 15.26 15.52 9.76
N LEU A 441 15.50 14.72 10.80
CA LEU A 441 15.34 13.27 10.75
C LEU A 441 14.65 12.78 12.02
N ASP A 442 13.77 11.80 11.87
CA ASP A 442 13.10 11.12 12.96
C ASP A 442 13.04 9.62 12.67
N ALA A 443 13.35 8.82 13.68
CA ALA A 443 13.24 7.37 13.64
C ALA A 443 12.64 6.88 14.94
N GLU A 444 11.47 6.28 14.82
CA GLU A 444 10.72 5.63 15.89
C GLU A 444 10.58 4.15 15.56
N VAL A 445 10.68 3.30 16.58
CA VAL A 445 10.51 1.85 16.45
C VAL A 445 9.36 1.42 17.36
N THR A 446 8.50 0.56 16.86
CA THR A 446 7.42 -0.07 17.62
C THR A 446 7.80 -1.51 17.94
N LEU A 447 7.74 -1.88 19.22
CA LEU A 447 8.01 -3.23 19.70
C LEU A 447 6.97 -3.64 20.74
N PHE A 448 6.15 -4.64 20.42
CA PHE A 448 4.99 -5.13 21.18
C PHE A 448 4.02 -4.02 21.64
N GLY A 449 3.68 -3.08 20.76
CA GLY A 449 2.73 -2.00 21.07
C GLY A 449 3.35 -0.74 21.69
N GLU A 450 4.63 -0.80 22.09
CA GLU A 450 5.34 0.37 22.60
C GLU A 450 6.06 1.09 21.47
N ASN A 451 5.85 2.40 21.37
CA ASN A 451 6.56 3.27 20.43
C ASN A 451 7.76 3.91 21.14
N ILE A 452 8.94 3.77 20.54
CA ILE A 452 10.21 4.25 21.09
C ILE A 452 10.87 5.18 20.08
N ASP A 453 11.01 6.45 20.44
CA ASP A 453 11.82 7.43 19.70
C ASP A 453 13.30 7.04 19.80
N VAL A 454 13.87 6.50 18.72
CA VAL A 454 15.25 5.99 18.71
C VAL A 454 16.24 7.09 18.39
N LEU A 455 15.92 7.94 17.41
CA LEU A 455 16.76 9.04 16.96
C LEU A 455 15.91 10.18 16.41
N LYS A 456 16.15 11.40 16.89
CA LYS A 456 15.60 12.64 16.36
C LYS A 456 16.72 13.64 16.14
N ILE A 457 16.77 14.23 14.97
CA ILE A 457 17.70 15.30 14.60
C ILE A 457 16.87 16.45 14.06
N ASP A 458 17.05 17.63 14.63
CA ASP A 458 16.36 18.86 14.21
C ASP A 458 17.34 20.03 14.24
N LYS A 459 17.10 21.07 13.44
CA LYS A 459 17.90 22.31 13.45
C LYS A 459 17.11 23.43 14.13
N GLN A 460 17.67 23.98 15.21
CA GLN A 460 17.16 25.18 15.87
C GLN A 460 18.21 26.29 15.78
N ASN A 461 17.92 27.34 15.01
CA ASN A 461 18.91 28.36 14.63
C ASN A 461 20.16 27.68 14.05
N ASP A 462 21.37 28.12 14.36
CA ASP A 462 22.61 27.49 13.82
C ASP A 462 23.06 26.22 14.58
N THR A 463 22.16 25.59 15.35
CA THR A 463 22.45 24.41 16.18
C THR A 463 21.62 23.21 15.77
N LEU A 464 22.27 22.08 15.52
CA LEU A 464 21.59 20.78 15.46
C LEU A 464 21.32 20.27 16.87
N ILE A 465 20.09 19.86 17.09
CA ILE A 465 19.65 19.16 18.29
C ILE A 465 19.50 17.71 17.94
N LEU A 466 20.32 16.88 18.57
CA LEU A 466 20.22 15.44 18.50
C LEU A 466 19.61 14.91 19.79
N LYS A 467 18.64 14.02 19.65
CA LYS A 467 18.10 13.19 20.73
C LYS A 467 18.15 11.74 20.27
N ALA A 468 18.58 10.86 21.15
CA ALA A 468 18.56 9.44 20.89
C ALA A 468 18.16 8.69 22.17
N VAL A 469 17.57 7.52 22.04
CA VAL A 469 17.12 6.76 23.21
C VAL A 469 18.29 6.43 24.16
N GLY A 470 18.08 6.73 25.44
CA GLY A 470 19.11 6.56 26.49
C GLY A 470 20.21 7.62 26.47
N ILE A 471 20.06 8.69 25.68
CA ILE A 471 21.05 9.77 25.55
C ILE A 471 20.34 11.11 25.71
N ASP A 472 20.83 11.92 26.64
CA ASP A 472 20.32 13.28 26.83
C ASP A 472 20.59 14.15 25.59
N LYS A 473 19.80 15.21 25.44
CA LYS A 473 19.89 16.15 24.32
C LYS A 473 21.34 16.61 24.08
N GLU A 474 21.82 16.45 22.85
CA GLU A 474 23.13 16.95 22.42
C GLU A 474 22.95 18.11 21.42
N GLU A 475 23.67 19.21 21.65
CA GLU A 475 23.60 20.43 20.84
C GLU A 475 24.90 20.64 20.09
N ILE A 476 24.79 20.78 18.76
CA ILE A 476 25.94 20.81 17.86
C ILE A 476 25.86 22.08 17.01
N VAL A 477 26.72 23.05 17.30
CA VAL A 477 26.81 24.30 16.55
C VAL A 477 27.53 24.05 15.22
N LEU A 478 26.87 24.34 14.08
CA LEU A 478 27.36 23.98 12.74
C LEU A 478 28.06 25.11 11.98
N CYS A 479 28.50 26.16 12.69
CA CYS A 479 28.99 27.38 12.05
C CYS A 479 30.49 27.45 11.68
N ALA A 480 31.12 26.29 11.51
CA ALA A 480 32.49 26.16 11.02
C ALA A 480 32.55 25.09 9.92
N ASP A 481 33.60 25.10 9.09
CA ASP A 481 33.88 23.97 8.22
C ASP A 481 34.14 22.74 9.09
N ILE A 482 33.12 21.90 9.20
CA ILE A 482 33.17 20.70 10.01
C ILE A 482 33.30 19.53 9.04
N ASN A 483 34.37 18.76 9.20
CA ASN A 483 34.53 17.46 8.57
C ASN A 483 34.85 16.44 9.67
N LYS A 484 33.84 16.03 10.43
CA LYS A 484 34.04 15.07 11.52
C LYS A 484 32.79 14.25 11.82
N GLU A 485 33.02 13.12 12.47
CA GLU A 485 31.99 12.42 13.23
C GLU A 485 31.58 13.30 14.41
N ILE A 486 30.32 13.74 14.40
CA ILE A 486 29.79 14.65 15.42
C ILE A 486 29.07 13.89 16.54
N PHE A 487 28.64 12.66 16.28
CA PHE A 487 27.98 11.81 17.27
C PHE A 487 28.26 10.33 17.00
N ASN A 488 28.48 9.56 18.06
CA ASN A 488 28.64 8.10 17.99
C ASN A 488 28.42 7.50 19.39
N LYS A 489 27.24 6.92 19.60
CA LYS A 489 26.82 6.37 20.89
C LYS A 489 25.98 5.10 20.71
N GLY A 490 25.98 4.26 21.74
CA GLY A 490 25.10 3.10 21.83
C GLY A 490 23.68 3.55 22.18
N VAL A 491 22.68 2.92 21.56
CA VAL A 491 21.27 3.11 21.89
C VAL A 491 20.70 1.81 22.44
N ALA A 492 19.93 1.89 23.51
CA ALA A 492 19.29 0.73 24.10
C ALA A 492 17.99 1.11 24.81
N TRP A 493 17.02 0.22 24.74
CA TRP A 493 15.76 0.30 25.46
C TRP A 493 15.32 -1.10 25.84
N SER A 494 14.66 -1.23 26.99
CA SER A 494 14.04 -2.48 27.39
C SER A 494 12.91 -2.30 28.38
N THR A 495 12.03 -3.30 28.39
CA THR A 495 10.91 -3.37 29.31
C THR A 495 10.62 -4.79 29.74
N GLU A 496 9.92 -4.94 30.85
CA GLU A 496 9.50 -6.25 31.33
C GLU A 496 8.35 -6.78 30.46
N ILE A 497 8.34 -8.09 30.22
CA ILE A 497 7.34 -8.79 29.42
C ILE A 497 6.81 -9.99 30.20
N GLU A 498 5.50 -10.19 30.15
CA GLU A 498 4.77 -11.28 30.79
C GLU A 498 3.75 -11.87 29.81
N PHE A 499 3.75 -13.19 29.62
CA PHE A 499 2.71 -13.87 28.85
C PHE A 499 2.54 -15.34 29.23
N PRO A 500 1.29 -15.84 29.21
CA PRO A 500 0.99 -17.22 29.56
C PRO A 500 1.19 -18.18 28.39
N VAL A 501 1.73 -19.36 28.69
CA VAL A 501 1.85 -20.51 27.79
C VAL A 501 1.27 -21.72 28.50
N GLY A 502 -0.04 -21.92 28.33
CA GLY A 502 -0.77 -22.91 29.11
C GLY A 502 -0.73 -22.58 30.61
N PRO A 503 -0.36 -23.52 31.49
CA PRO A 503 -0.21 -23.24 32.92
C PRO A 503 1.09 -22.49 33.26
N ILE A 504 2.02 -22.36 32.32
CA ILE A 504 3.33 -21.74 32.55
C ILE A 504 3.25 -20.25 32.24
N ASN A 505 3.48 -19.39 33.23
CA ASN A 505 3.68 -17.96 32.98
C ASN A 505 5.16 -17.70 32.66
N ILE A 506 5.43 -17.07 31.51
CA ILE A 506 6.77 -16.66 31.09
C ILE A 506 6.92 -15.18 31.42
N VAL A 507 7.99 -14.83 32.14
CA VAL A 507 8.29 -13.47 32.59
C VAL A 507 9.74 -13.14 32.24
N GLY A 508 10.03 -11.94 31.74
CA GLY A 508 11.40 -11.53 31.47
C GLY A 508 11.52 -10.09 31.01
N GLU A 509 12.58 -9.80 30.27
CA GLU A 509 12.86 -8.51 29.66
C GLU A 509 12.92 -8.65 28.14
N ILE A 510 12.34 -7.70 27.43
CA ILE A 510 12.46 -7.55 25.98
C ILE A 510 12.91 -6.13 25.66
N GLY A 511 13.69 -5.97 24.60
CA GLY A 511 14.22 -4.66 24.25
C GLY A 511 15.01 -4.68 22.95
N PHE A 512 15.79 -3.64 22.74
CA PHE A 512 16.75 -3.57 21.65
C PHE A 512 18.06 -2.94 22.10
N LYS A 513 19.14 -3.30 21.39
CA LYS A 513 20.47 -2.71 21.53
C LYS A 513 21.01 -2.35 20.16
N GLY A 514 21.76 -1.27 20.10
CA GLY A 514 22.09 -0.63 18.83
C GLY A 514 23.16 0.44 18.93
N LYS A 515 23.36 1.12 17.81
CA LYS A 515 24.31 2.22 17.66
C LYS A 515 23.73 3.32 16.80
N ALA A 516 23.83 4.56 17.27
CA ALA A 516 23.51 5.75 16.52
C ALA A 516 24.77 6.57 16.28
N LYS A 517 24.99 7.01 15.04
CA LYS A 517 26.12 7.81 14.60
C LYS A 517 25.62 8.94 13.70
N LEU A 518 26.26 10.09 13.80
CA LEU A 518 26.03 11.22 12.91
C LEU A 518 27.38 11.77 12.45
N SER A 519 27.53 11.87 11.14
CA SER A 519 28.66 12.54 10.50
C SER A 519 28.16 13.76 9.74
N PHE A 520 28.94 14.84 9.79
CA PHE A 520 28.64 16.06 9.09
C PHE A 520 29.88 16.56 8.33
N LEU A 521 29.64 16.96 7.08
CA LEU A 521 30.63 17.56 6.19
C LEU A 521 30.05 18.82 5.54
N GLY A 522 30.61 19.98 5.84
CA GLY A 522 30.26 21.25 5.20
C GLY A 522 30.07 22.40 6.18
N ARG A 523 29.28 23.39 5.76
CA ARG A 523 29.00 24.64 6.48
C ARG A 523 27.56 25.10 6.25
N ILE A 524 26.74 25.11 7.32
CA ILE A 524 25.30 25.43 7.29
C ILE A 524 25.01 26.75 8.07
N CYS A 525 25.85 27.78 7.89
CA CYS A 525 25.61 29.09 8.52
C CYS A 525 24.66 29.96 7.71
N SER A 526 23.85 30.74 8.44
CA SER A 526 22.82 31.63 7.89
C SER A 526 23.31 32.94 7.23
N LEU A 527 24.60 33.11 6.88
CA LEU A 527 25.19 34.45 6.62
C LEU A 527 26.02 34.60 5.33
N GLU A 528 26.25 33.54 4.56
CA GLU A 528 27.04 33.62 3.33
C GLU A 528 26.14 33.48 2.09
N PRO A 529 26.54 34.01 0.91
CA PRO A 529 25.82 33.77 -0.36
C PRO A 529 25.94 32.32 -0.84
N TYR A 530 26.46 31.44 0.01
CA TYR A 530 26.66 30.03 -0.22
C TYR A 530 26.52 29.24 1.09
N ALA A 531 25.78 28.14 1.06
CA ALA A 531 25.80 27.12 2.11
C ALA A 531 25.85 25.74 1.48
N ASN A 532 26.55 24.82 2.14
CA ASN A 532 26.56 23.41 1.77
C ASN A 532 26.63 22.52 2.99
N GLY A 533 26.06 21.32 2.89
CA GLY A 533 26.11 20.37 3.99
C GLY A 533 25.77 18.98 3.53
N ILE A 534 26.53 18.01 4.04
CA ILE A 534 26.24 16.60 3.92
C ILE A 534 26.04 16.07 5.34
N LEU A 535 24.82 15.63 5.62
CA LEU A 535 24.45 15.00 6.87
C LEU A 535 24.29 13.50 6.62
N SER A 536 25.10 12.68 7.30
CA SER A 536 25.09 11.21 7.16
C SER A 536 24.83 10.53 8.51
N PRO A 537 23.55 10.42 8.92
CA PRO A 537 23.16 9.57 10.03
C PRO A 537 23.43 8.09 9.75
N SER A 538 23.64 7.33 10.81
CA SER A 538 23.68 5.87 10.79
C SER A 538 23.01 5.37 12.07
N LEU A 539 21.99 4.54 11.93
CA LEU A 539 21.26 3.95 13.05
C LEU A 539 21.17 2.44 12.84
N SER A 540 21.60 1.66 13.82
CA SER A 540 21.33 0.24 13.88
C SER A 540 20.70 -0.12 15.22
N ALA A 541 19.66 -0.96 15.22
CA ALA A 541 19.07 -1.52 16.43
C ALA A 541 18.57 -2.94 16.15
N ASN A 542 18.99 -3.86 17.00
CA ASN A 542 18.58 -5.27 16.99
C ASN A 542 17.78 -5.57 18.25
N ALA A 543 16.65 -6.24 18.09
CA ALA A 543 15.84 -6.70 19.22
C ALA A 543 16.56 -7.83 19.98
N TYR A 544 16.38 -7.87 21.28
CA TYR A 544 16.80 -8.96 22.16
C TYR A 544 15.69 -9.25 23.18
N ALA A 545 15.71 -10.45 23.75
CA ALA A 545 14.91 -10.76 24.93
C ALA A 545 15.68 -11.69 25.86
N GLU A 546 15.39 -11.60 27.15
CA GLU A 546 15.93 -12.41 28.24
C GLU A 546 14.73 -12.89 29.07
N LEU A 547 14.47 -14.20 29.12
CA LEU A 547 13.24 -14.74 29.69
C LEU A 547 13.51 -15.70 30.85
N GLY A 548 12.54 -15.78 31.76
CA GLY A 548 12.42 -16.74 32.86
C GLY A 548 11.02 -17.39 32.89
N ALA A 549 10.89 -18.50 33.61
CA ALA A 549 9.63 -19.23 33.76
C ALA A 549 9.23 -19.35 35.23
N SER A 550 7.91 -19.35 35.48
CA SER A 550 7.32 -19.49 36.82
C SER A 550 7.46 -20.88 37.45
N TYR A 551 7.72 -21.91 36.63
CA TYR A 551 7.86 -23.30 37.06
C TYR A 551 9.33 -23.68 37.22
N GLU A 552 9.65 -24.46 38.24
CA GLU A 552 11.04 -24.80 38.54
C GLU A 552 11.59 -25.94 37.66
N ILE A 553 10.69 -26.67 37.01
CA ILE A 553 11.00 -27.71 36.02
C ILE A 553 11.15 -27.15 34.60
N VAL A 554 10.89 -25.86 34.38
CA VAL A 554 10.91 -25.23 33.06
C VAL A 554 12.13 -24.34 32.92
N SER A 555 12.92 -24.55 31.87
CA SER A 555 13.96 -23.63 31.43
C SER A 555 13.47 -22.91 30.17
N VAL A 556 13.68 -21.60 30.08
CA VAL A 556 13.36 -20.83 28.88
C VAL A 556 14.59 -20.10 28.38
N GLY A 557 14.66 -19.89 27.08
CA GLY A 557 15.66 -19.07 26.45
C GLY A 557 15.11 -18.42 25.19
N VAL A 558 15.82 -17.39 24.73
CA VAL A 558 15.48 -16.66 23.50
C VAL A 558 16.50 -17.02 22.43
N GLY A 559 16.04 -17.17 21.21
CA GLY A 559 16.87 -17.41 20.04
C GLY A 559 16.43 -16.55 18.86
N GLY A 560 17.35 -16.43 17.90
CA GLY A 560 17.15 -15.60 16.71
C GLY A 560 17.82 -14.24 16.80
N GLU A 561 17.78 -13.51 15.69
CA GLU A 561 18.25 -12.15 15.54
C GLU A 561 17.20 -11.41 14.71
N LEU A 562 16.70 -10.30 15.26
CA LEU A 562 15.74 -9.42 14.60
C LEU A 562 16.36 -8.03 14.51
N THR A 563 16.71 -7.62 13.30
CA THR A 563 17.07 -6.24 13.00
C THR A 563 15.81 -5.40 12.90
N LEU A 564 15.60 -4.52 13.87
CA LEU A 564 14.47 -3.58 13.83
C LEU A 564 14.74 -2.51 12.78
N ILE A 565 15.91 -1.89 12.85
CA ILE A 565 16.35 -0.86 11.94
C ILE A 565 17.85 -0.96 11.70
N LYS A 566 18.24 -0.86 10.44
CA LYS A 566 19.59 -0.54 9.99
C LYS A 566 19.44 0.52 8.92
N TRP A 567 19.75 1.76 9.23
CA TRP A 567 19.43 2.92 8.41
C TRP A 567 20.64 3.83 8.26
N ASN A 568 21.08 4.08 7.02
CA ASN A 568 22.20 4.95 6.70
C ASN A 568 21.79 5.96 5.62
N PRO A 569 20.97 6.97 5.96
CA PRO A 569 20.61 8.01 5.01
C PRO A 569 21.79 8.95 4.76
N SER A 570 21.80 9.59 3.59
CA SER A 570 22.68 10.72 3.30
C SER A 570 21.85 11.86 2.75
N LEU A 571 21.91 13.02 3.39
CA LEU A 571 21.25 14.24 2.97
C LEU A 571 22.30 15.26 2.59
N THR A 572 22.38 15.57 1.29
CA THR A 572 23.24 16.62 0.75
C THR A 572 22.38 17.81 0.37
N GLY A 573 22.75 19.00 0.86
CA GLY A 573 22.17 20.27 0.45
C GLY A 573 23.25 21.26 0.03
N GLN A 574 22.97 22.03 -1.01
CA GLN A 574 23.79 23.13 -1.47
C GLN A 574 22.86 24.24 -1.93
N LEU A 575 23.10 25.47 -1.49
CA LEU A 575 22.38 26.66 -1.92
C LEU A 575 23.38 27.79 -2.15
N GLU A 576 23.25 28.47 -3.27
CA GLU A 576 24.06 29.60 -3.68
C GLU A 576 23.12 30.71 -4.17
N LEU A 577 23.43 31.97 -3.86
CA LEU A 577 22.81 33.13 -4.49
C LEU A 577 23.79 33.74 -5.48
N THR A 578 23.48 33.66 -6.76
CA THR A 578 24.30 34.24 -7.82
C THR A 578 23.84 35.67 -8.11
N ASN A 579 24.76 36.62 -7.94
CA ASN A 579 24.54 38.04 -8.22
C ASN A 579 24.70 38.37 -9.72
N SER A 580 23.88 37.76 -10.58
CA SER A 580 23.72 38.14 -11.99
C SER A 580 22.67 39.24 -12.15
N ASN A 581 22.45 39.73 -13.39
CA ASN A 581 21.34 40.64 -13.71
C ASN A 581 20.37 39.94 -14.69
N PRO A 582 19.23 39.38 -14.22
CA PRO A 582 18.71 39.39 -12.85
C PRO A 582 19.39 38.34 -11.92
N PRO A 583 19.37 38.52 -10.58
CA PRO A 583 19.91 37.56 -9.62
C PRO A 583 19.05 36.30 -9.53
N TYR A 584 19.67 35.16 -9.22
CA TYR A 584 18.97 33.88 -9.03
C TYR A 584 19.62 33.04 -7.94
N PHE A 585 18.81 32.18 -7.30
CA PHE A 585 19.27 31.12 -6.42
C PHE A 585 19.61 29.88 -7.24
N LYS A 586 20.75 29.26 -6.95
CA LYS A 586 21.13 27.96 -7.49
C LYS A 586 21.18 26.96 -6.34
N TYR A 587 20.48 25.83 -6.48
CA TYR A 587 20.48 24.82 -5.42
C TYR A 587 20.62 23.39 -5.95
N SER A 588 21.16 22.53 -5.09
CA SER A 588 21.23 21.08 -5.28
C SER A 588 20.84 20.38 -3.99
N VAL A 589 19.94 19.41 -4.07
CA VAL A 589 19.54 18.58 -2.92
C VAL A 589 19.47 17.13 -3.33
N ILE A 590 20.17 16.29 -2.58
CA ILE A 590 20.23 14.85 -2.83
C ILE A 590 19.92 14.13 -1.53
N GLY A 591 18.91 13.28 -1.55
CA GLY A 591 18.56 12.40 -0.45
C GLY A 591 18.75 10.95 -0.86
N GLU A 592 19.77 10.30 -0.30
CA GLU A 592 20.06 8.88 -0.50
C GLU A 592 19.66 8.08 0.72
N ASN A 593 19.24 6.84 0.50
CA ASN A 593 18.76 6.01 1.58
C ASN A 593 19.11 4.54 1.36
N ASN A 594 19.90 4.00 2.28
CA ASN A 594 20.17 2.58 2.40
C ASN A 594 19.61 2.10 3.74
N MET A 595 18.62 1.20 3.70
CA MET A 595 18.00 0.68 4.90
C MET A 595 17.63 -0.80 4.79
N THR A 596 17.71 -1.48 5.95
CA THR A 596 17.13 -2.80 6.21
C THR A 596 16.29 -2.71 7.47
N LEU A 597 15.00 -3.05 7.39
CA LEU A 597 14.04 -2.90 8.48
C LEU A 597 13.32 -4.21 8.77
N LEU A 598 13.02 -4.47 10.04
CA LEU A 598 12.20 -5.58 10.52
C LEU A 598 12.61 -6.95 9.93
N ALA A 599 13.92 -7.20 9.84
CA ALA A 599 14.47 -8.38 9.17
C ALA A 599 14.96 -9.41 10.19
N GLY A 600 14.59 -10.67 10.00
CA GLY A 600 15.11 -11.80 10.75
C GLY A 600 14.03 -12.59 11.50
N ARG A 601 14.45 -13.26 12.56
CA ARG A 601 13.57 -14.13 13.36
C ARG A 601 13.77 -13.89 14.84
N LEU A 602 12.68 -13.88 15.59
CA LEU A 602 12.68 -13.88 17.04
C LEU A 602 11.82 -15.06 17.51
N TYR A 603 12.41 -15.95 18.30
CA TYR A 603 11.69 -17.06 18.88
C TYR A 603 12.14 -17.29 20.31
N ILE A 604 11.25 -17.91 21.08
CA ILE A 604 11.51 -18.37 22.43
C ILE A 604 11.52 -19.88 22.35
N TRP A 605 12.41 -20.51 23.09
CA TRP A 605 12.34 -21.94 23.30
C TRP A 605 12.22 -22.20 24.80
N GLY A 606 11.38 -23.17 25.15
CA GLY A 606 11.22 -23.70 26.49
C GLY A 606 11.61 -25.16 26.51
N GLU A 607 12.14 -25.62 27.62
CA GLU A 607 12.43 -27.02 27.88
C GLU A 607 11.86 -27.41 29.23
N ILE A 608 10.95 -28.38 29.21
CA ILE A 608 10.27 -28.91 30.39
C ILE A 608 11.02 -30.17 30.81
N ASP A 609 11.81 -30.07 31.88
CA ASP A 609 12.58 -31.17 32.44
C ASP A 609 11.75 -31.89 33.50
N TYR A 610 11.20 -33.04 33.13
CA TYR A 610 10.37 -33.86 34.01
C TYR A 610 11.19 -35.00 34.64
N TRP A 611 12.46 -34.71 34.97
CA TRP A 611 13.45 -35.54 35.67
C TRP A 611 14.06 -36.69 34.86
N ILE A 612 13.26 -37.47 34.14
CA ILE A 612 13.73 -38.64 33.37
C ILE A 612 14.01 -38.34 31.90
N ASP A 613 13.39 -37.30 31.34
CA ASP A 613 13.64 -36.76 30.00
C ASP A 613 13.19 -35.29 29.98
N SER A 614 13.19 -34.68 28.80
CA SER A 614 12.79 -33.29 28.60
C SER A 614 11.95 -33.10 27.34
N LYS A 615 10.99 -32.18 27.42
CA LYS A 615 10.11 -31.80 26.30
C LYS A 615 10.44 -30.39 25.83
N LYS A 616 10.67 -30.22 24.53
CA LYS A 616 10.93 -28.91 23.93
C LYS A 616 9.63 -28.23 23.48
N VAL A 617 9.55 -26.93 23.76
CA VAL A 617 8.53 -26.01 23.29
C VAL A 617 9.24 -24.92 22.51
N GLU A 618 8.74 -24.54 21.34
CA GLU A 618 9.25 -23.41 20.58
C GLU A 618 8.09 -22.45 20.28
N ILE A 619 8.31 -21.18 20.57
CA ILE A 619 7.36 -20.08 20.37
C ILE A 619 7.96 -19.13 19.35
N GLU A 620 7.48 -19.18 18.11
CA GLU A 620 7.87 -18.20 17.08
C GLU A 620 7.15 -16.87 17.39
N LEU A 621 7.90 -15.84 17.77
CA LEU A 621 7.36 -14.50 18.00
C LEU A 621 7.32 -13.68 16.70
N TYR A 622 8.36 -13.83 15.88
CA TYR A 622 8.54 -13.05 14.66
C TYR A 622 9.38 -13.81 13.64
N ASN A 623 9.02 -13.74 12.35
CA ASN A 623 9.80 -14.35 11.27
C ASN A 623 9.50 -13.72 9.90
N PHE A 624 10.31 -12.74 9.50
CA PHE A 624 10.12 -12.01 8.24
C PHE A 624 11.47 -11.66 7.61
N ASP A 625 11.54 -11.67 6.28
CA ASP A 625 12.80 -11.35 5.58
C ASP A 625 13.16 -9.85 5.69
N GLY A 626 12.21 -9.03 6.13
CA GLY A 626 12.37 -7.59 6.27
C GLY A 626 12.10 -6.81 4.99
N PHE A 627 12.28 -5.50 5.13
CA PHE A 627 12.23 -4.52 4.04
C PHE A 627 13.64 -4.02 3.75
N THR A 628 14.03 -4.02 2.48
CA THR A 628 15.33 -3.51 2.05
C THR A 628 15.16 -2.47 0.96
N PHE A 629 15.77 -1.30 1.14
CA PHE A 629 15.78 -0.23 0.14
C PHE A 629 17.20 0.31 0.01
N ASP A 630 17.67 0.44 -1.22
CA ASP A 630 19.01 0.95 -1.53
C ASP A 630 18.95 1.84 -2.76
N GLN A 631 18.36 3.04 -2.63
CA GLN A 631 18.19 3.98 -3.74
C GLN A 631 18.03 5.45 -3.30
N PRO A 632 18.37 6.41 -4.18
CA PRO A 632 18.08 7.83 -3.98
C PRO A 632 16.56 8.07 -3.88
N ARG A 633 16.13 8.79 -2.85
CA ARG A 633 14.72 9.20 -2.63
C ARG A 633 14.37 10.44 -3.43
N PHE A 634 15.32 11.36 -3.60
CA PHE A 634 15.19 12.54 -4.45
C PHE A 634 16.57 13.05 -4.86
N ALA A 635 16.66 13.65 -6.04
CA ALA A 635 17.87 14.28 -6.55
C ALA A 635 17.52 15.48 -7.43
N TYR A 636 17.73 16.68 -6.90
CA TYR A 636 17.63 17.95 -7.61
C TYR A 636 19.05 18.49 -7.77
N LYS A 637 19.49 18.73 -9.00
CA LYS A 637 20.86 19.16 -9.28
C LYS A 637 20.84 20.45 -10.09
N ASN A 638 21.52 21.48 -9.58
CA ASN A 638 21.71 22.77 -10.26
C ASN A 638 20.41 23.46 -10.69
N ILE A 639 19.36 23.40 -9.88
CA ILE A 639 18.10 24.11 -10.14
C ILE A 639 18.34 25.60 -9.94
N SER A 640 17.86 26.43 -10.87
CA SER A 640 18.02 27.89 -10.85
C SER A 640 16.65 28.58 -10.71
N VAL A 641 16.49 29.42 -9.69
CA VAL A 641 15.23 30.12 -9.35
C VAL A 641 15.47 31.63 -9.28
N PRO A 642 14.75 32.46 -10.05
CA PRO A 642 14.92 33.92 -10.01
C PRO A 642 14.64 34.53 -8.62
N ALA A 643 15.38 35.59 -8.27
CA ALA A 643 15.27 36.28 -6.99
C ALA A 643 14.53 37.65 -7.06
N GLU A 644 13.89 38.00 -8.19
CA GLU A 644 13.14 39.26 -8.41
C GLU A 644 11.75 38.99 -9.05
N ARG A 645 10.72 39.88 -8.88
CA ARG A 645 9.35 39.77 -9.47
C ARG A 645 8.58 41.08 -9.70
N ASP A 646 7.52 41.02 -10.51
CA ASP A 646 6.65 42.15 -10.92
C ASP A 646 5.12 42.02 -10.55
N HIS A 647 4.51 40.82 -10.47
CA HIS A 647 3.06 40.64 -10.19
C HIS A 647 2.69 39.30 -9.47
N LYS A 648 1.45 39.21 -8.92
CA LYS A 648 0.93 38.03 -8.17
C LYS A 648 -0.28 37.37 -8.84
N VAL A 649 -0.20 36.07 -9.11
CA VAL A 649 -1.31 35.18 -9.51
C VAL A 649 -1.34 34.00 -8.53
N TRP A 650 -2.47 33.30 -8.39
CA TRP A 650 -2.61 32.21 -7.42
C TRP A 650 -3.09 30.93 -8.09
N LEU A 651 -2.53 29.79 -7.68
CA LEU A 651 -3.06 28.46 -7.93
C LEU A 651 -3.93 28.06 -6.74
N LYS A 652 -5.17 27.68 -6.98
CA LYS A 652 -6.11 27.17 -5.99
C LYS A 652 -6.41 25.71 -6.24
N ILE A 653 -6.26 24.86 -5.23
CA ILE A 653 -6.70 23.46 -5.25
C ILE A 653 -8.07 23.35 -4.56
N ASN A 654 -9.10 23.00 -5.32
CA ASN A 654 -10.50 22.97 -4.86
C ASN A 654 -10.90 21.60 -4.29
N LYS A 655 -10.43 20.52 -4.91
CA LYS A 655 -10.84 19.16 -4.56
C LYS A 655 -9.78 18.13 -4.94
N ILE A 656 -9.64 17.10 -4.12
CA ILE A 656 -8.88 15.88 -4.39
C ILE A 656 -9.83 14.70 -4.16
N THR A 657 -9.87 13.76 -5.10
CA THR A 657 -10.58 12.49 -5.00
C THR A 657 -9.53 11.39 -5.13
N GLY A 658 -9.29 10.67 -4.04
CA GLY A 658 -8.30 9.60 -3.93
C GLY A 658 -8.94 8.21 -3.85
N ILE A 659 -8.20 7.29 -3.25
CA ILE A 659 -8.57 5.92 -2.96
C ILE A 659 -9.69 5.94 -1.94
N THR A 660 -10.87 5.52 -2.36
CA THR A 660 -12.07 5.51 -1.50
C THR A 660 -12.25 4.16 -0.81
N PRO A 661 -13.00 4.09 0.30
CA PRO A 661 -13.38 2.81 0.93
C PRO A 661 -14.43 2.03 0.12
N TYR A 662 -14.61 2.36 -1.16
CA TYR A 662 -15.61 1.78 -2.04
C TYR A 662 -15.04 1.43 -3.43
N THR A 663 -15.48 0.31 -4.00
CA THR A 663 -15.19 0.01 -5.41
C THR A 663 -16.01 0.92 -6.34
N ALA A 664 -15.73 0.89 -7.64
CA ALA A 664 -16.55 1.58 -8.64
C ALA A 664 -18.04 1.17 -8.62
N ARG A 665 -18.35 -0.02 -8.08
CA ARG A 665 -19.70 -0.56 -7.86
C ARG A 665 -20.31 -0.26 -6.49
N ASN A 666 -19.64 0.58 -5.69
CA ASN A 666 -20.05 0.95 -4.34
C ASN A 666 -20.01 -0.21 -3.33
N GLU A 667 -19.18 -1.23 -3.58
CA GLU A 667 -18.91 -2.30 -2.62
C GLU A 667 -17.88 -1.80 -1.60
N LYS A 668 -18.12 -2.04 -0.31
CA LYS A 668 -17.21 -1.57 0.75
C LYS A 668 -15.90 -2.36 0.73
N LEU A 669 -14.79 -1.64 0.68
CA LEU A 669 -13.42 -2.13 0.82
C LEU A 669 -12.95 -1.99 2.27
N ASP A 670 -12.00 -2.82 2.70
CA ASP A 670 -11.32 -2.68 4.00
C ASP A 670 -10.18 -1.65 3.91
N ILE A 671 -10.50 -0.48 3.36
CA ILE A 671 -9.58 0.64 3.19
C ILE A 671 -10.09 1.79 4.03
N VAL A 672 -9.20 2.46 4.75
CA VAL A 672 -9.52 3.66 5.52
C VAL A 672 -8.60 4.80 5.08
N PRO A 673 -9.08 5.74 4.27
CA PRO A 673 -8.35 6.96 3.93
C PRO A 673 -7.99 7.77 5.19
N VAL A 674 -6.82 8.39 5.20
CA VAL A 674 -6.31 9.12 6.37
C VAL A 674 -6.00 10.57 6.02
N SER A 675 -5.17 10.81 5.00
CA SER A 675 -4.72 12.15 4.65
C SER A 675 -4.06 12.20 3.26
N TYR A 676 -3.96 13.39 2.71
CA TYR A 676 -3.23 13.69 1.48
C TYR A 676 -2.02 14.56 1.80
N ASP A 677 -0.83 14.19 1.34
CA ASP A 677 0.31 15.10 1.23
C ASP A 677 0.28 15.73 -0.17
N LEU A 678 -0.19 16.99 -0.23
CA LEU A 678 -0.24 17.80 -1.44
C LEU A 678 1.10 18.51 -1.63
N ILE A 679 1.76 18.24 -2.75
CA ILE A 679 3.07 18.79 -3.12
C ILE A 679 2.89 19.60 -4.40
N VAL A 680 3.09 20.90 -4.33
CA VAL A 680 2.97 21.83 -5.46
C VAL A 680 4.32 22.47 -5.72
N ASP A 681 4.90 22.24 -6.90
CA ASP A 681 6.11 22.92 -7.37
C ASP A 681 5.75 24.06 -8.32
N ILE A 682 6.21 25.29 -8.06
CA ILE A 682 5.97 26.45 -8.91
C ILE A 682 7.27 27.21 -9.11
N ASP A 683 7.81 27.22 -10.35
CA ASP A 683 9.11 27.81 -10.70
C ASP A 683 10.25 27.41 -9.73
N GLY A 684 10.29 26.14 -9.31
CA GLY A 684 11.28 25.60 -8.36
C GLY A 684 10.97 25.84 -6.88
N ARG A 685 9.81 26.43 -6.55
CA ARG A 685 9.30 26.53 -5.17
C ARG A 685 8.37 25.38 -4.88
N THR A 686 8.76 24.52 -3.94
CA THR A 686 7.92 23.40 -3.52
C THR A 686 7.14 23.74 -2.25
N TYR A 687 5.83 23.79 -2.36
CA TYR A 687 4.90 23.86 -1.24
C TYR A 687 4.44 22.46 -0.87
N THR A 688 4.55 22.08 0.41
CA THR A 688 4.02 20.80 0.91
C THR A 688 2.97 21.07 1.98
N LYS A 689 1.76 20.50 1.82
CA LYS A 689 0.69 20.57 2.83
C LYS A 689 0.08 19.20 3.08
N THR A 690 -0.09 18.84 4.36
CA THR A 690 -0.83 17.65 4.75
C THR A 690 -2.30 18.03 4.99
N LEU A 691 -3.19 17.42 4.23
CA LEU A 691 -4.62 17.64 4.23
C LEU A 691 -5.29 16.41 4.84
N LYS A 692 -5.94 16.55 5.99
CA LYS A 692 -6.65 15.43 6.63
C LYS A 692 -7.95 15.12 5.89
N ASP A 693 -8.22 13.84 5.69
CA ASP A 693 -9.54 13.38 5.29
C ASP A 693 -10.37 13.11 6.56
N TYR A 694 -11.16 14.09 6.98
CA TYR A 694 -11.97 13.97 8.19
C TYR A 694 -13.15 13.00 7.99
N ASN A 695 -13.64 12.86 6.76
CA ASN A 695 -14.76 11.99 6.41
C ASN A 695 -14.32 10.53 6.22
N LYS A 696 -13.02 10.31 5.98
CA LYS A 696 -12.42 9.01 5.66
C LYS A 696 -13.12 8.35 4.46
N ASP A 697 -13.53 9.16 3.49
CA ASP A 697 -14.27 8.74 2.30
C ASP A 697 -13.39 8.75 1.04
N GLY A 698 -12.14 9.19 1.15
CA GLY A 698 -11.22 9.31 0.04
C GLY A 698 -11.44 10.60 -0.74
N ILE A 699 -12.09 11.60 -0.15
CA ILE A 699 -12.39 12.88 -0.81
C ILE A 699 -12.02 14.04 0.11
N TRP A 700 -11.06 14.83 -0.33
CA TRP A 700 -10.76 16.12 0.29
C TRP A 700 -11.35 17.26 -0.56
N GLY A 701 -12.12 18.16 0.05
CA GLY A 701 -12.75 19.30 -0.63
C GLY A 701 -14.24 19.46 -0.32
N ASN A 702 -14.82 20.60 -0.73
CA ASN A 702 -16.13 21.05 -0.24
C ASN A 702 -17.31 20.18 -0.70
N ALA A 703 -17.83 19.36 0.22
CA ALA A 703 -19.26 19.03 0.29
C ALA A 703 -19.97 19.73 1.46
N ILE A 704 -19.24 20.18 2.49
CA ILE A 704 -19.82 20.75 3.73
C ILE A 704 -18.92 21.85 4.33
N GLY A 705 -18.43 22.82 3.55
CA GLY A 705 -17.88 24.10 4.08
C GLY A 705 -16.75 24.08 5.14
N GLU A 706 -16.14 22.93 5.44
CA GLU A 706 -15.19 22.75 6.56
C GLU A 706 -13.71 22.76 6.12
N TYR A 707 -13.42 22.83 4.82
CA TYR A 707 -12.03 22.79 4.32
C TYR A 707 -11.56 24.19 3.89
N GLU A 708 -10.43 24.65 4.44
CA GLU A 708 -9.75 25.86 4.00
C GLU A 708 -9.28 25.72 2.54
N ASP A 709 -9.53 26.75 1.73
CA ASP A 709 -9.07 26.83 0.34
C ASP A 709 -7.53 26.70 0.31
N GLN A 710 -7.00 25.74 -0.46
CA GLN A 710 -5.55 25.53 -0.57
C GLN A 710 -4.99 26.37 -1.71
N ILE A 711 -4.45 27.52 -1.34
CA ILE A 711 -4.00 28.55 -2.26
C ILE A 711 -2.47 28.62 -2.23
N PHE A 712 -1.86 28.68 -3.42
CA PHE A 712 -0.41 28.72 -3.64
C PHE A 712 -0.07 29.91 -4.54
N GLU A 713 0.92 30.70 -4.16
CA GLU A 713 1.32 31.89 -4.92
C GLU A 713 2.10 31.47 -6.17
N ILE A 714 1.65 31.94 -7.34
CA ILE A 714 2.37 31.84 -8.61
C ILE A 714 3.26 33.07 -8.78
N PRO A 715 4.58 32.84 -8.90
CA PRO A 715 5.58 33.88 -9.02
C PRO A 715 5.72 34.43 -10.43
N LEU A 716 5.32 35.67 -10.69
CA LEU A 716 5.50 36.25 -12.03
C LEU A 716 6.72 37.17 -12.09
N LEU A 717 7.65 36.84 -12.99
CA LEU A 717 8.71 37.72 -13.47
C LEU A 717 8.34 38.14 -14.89
N SER A 718 7.78 39.34 -15.04
CA SER A 718 7.39 39.89 -16.34
C SER A 718 6.46 38.92 -17.10
N TYR A 719 6.80 38.61 -18.35
CA TYR A 719 6.14 37.65 -19.21
C TYR A 719 6.79 36.26 -19.20
N LYS A 720 7.65 35.94 -18.22
CA LYS A 720 8.32 34.63 -18.15
C LYS A 720 7.28 33.54 -17.95
N LYS A 721 7.37 32.47 -18.73
CA LYS A 721 6.51 31.29 -18.55
C LYS A 721 6.88 30.55 -17.26
N VAL A 722 5.87 30.07 -16.55
CA VAL A 722 6.04 29.49 -15.20
C VAL A 722 5.67 28.00 -15.22
N PRO A 723 6.63 27.09 -14.93
CA PRO A 723 6.31 25.68 -14.76
C PRO A 723 5.61 25.46 -13.41
N ILE A 724 4.55 24.66 -13.44
CA ILE A 724 3.77 24.24 -12.26
C ILE A 724 3.67 22.71 -12.28
N SER A 725 3.95 22.06 -11.16
CA SER A 725 3.74 20.62 -10.95
C SER A 725 2.88 20.39 -9.71
N ILE A 726 1.87 19.52 -9.81
CA ILE A 726 1.02 19.13 -8.68
C ILE A 726 1.10 17.61 -8.53
N GLU A 727 1.54 17.17 -7.36
CA GLU A 727 1.63 15.78 -6.93
C GLU A 727 0.83 15.60 -5.63
N VAL A 728 0.09 14.51 -5.52
CA VAL A 728 -0.59 14.14 -4.28
C VAL A 728 -0.18 12.73 -3.88
N ILE A 729 0.22 12.58 -2.63
CA ILE A 729 0.46 11.28 -2.01
C ILE A 729 -0.66 11.04 -1.01
N GLU A 730 -1.45 10.00 -1.21
CA GLU A 730 -2.49 9.62 -0.26
C GLU A 730 -1.97 8.61 0.74
N LYS A 731 -2.28 8.84 2.02
CA LYS A 731 -2.09 7.91 3.12
C LYS A 731 -3.42 7.23 3.45
N TYR A 732 -3.40 5.91 3.52
CA TYR A 732 -4.57 5.09 3.85
C TYR A 732 -4.17 3.87 4.68
N LYS A 733 -5.14 3.22 5.33
CA LYS A 733 -4.92 1.99 6.11
C LYS A 733 -5.67 0.80 5.52
N ILE A 734 -5.10 -0.39 5.66
CA ILE A 734 -5.79 -1.68 5.50
C ILE A 734 -5.52 -2.48 6.78
N GLY A 735 -6.56 -2.72 7.57
CA GLY A 735 -6.40 -3.19 8.96
C GLY A 735 -5.55 -2.22 9.80
N THR A 736 -4.46 -2.73 10.38
CA THR A 736 -3.50 -1.93 11.18
C THR A 736 -2.34 -1.38 10.36
N LEU A 737 -2.22 -1.74 9.08
CA LEU A 737 -1.10 -1.30 8.24
C LEU A 737 -1.39 0.06 7.60
N GLU A 738 -0.38 0.93 7.60
CA GLU A 738 -0.39 2.17 6.84
C GLU A 738 0.29 1.99 5.47
N PHE A 739 -0.34 2.57 4.44
CA PHE A 739 0.12 2.58 3.06
C PHE A 739 0.15 4.01 2.53
N LYS A 740 1.00 4.23 1.51
CA LYS A 740 1.12 5.51 0.81
C LYS A 740 1.26 5.28 -0.67
N ASN A 741 0.37 5.88 -1.46
CA ASN A 741 0.44 5.82 -2.92
C ASN A 741 0.50 7.24 -3.49
N THR A 742 1.34 7.45 -4.51
CA THR A 742 1.28 8.67 -5.33
C THR A 742 0.06 8.55 -6.25
N LEU A 743 -0.93 9.44 -6.10
CA LEU A 743 -2.12 9.44 -6.94
C LEU A 743 -1.79 9.94 -8.34
N ASP A 744 -2.39 9.30 -9.34
CA ASP A 744 -2.33 9.72 -10.73
C ASP A 744 -3.51 10.62 -11.06
N PHE A 745 -3.25 11.75 -11.70
CA PHE A 745 -4.29 12.70 -12.08
C PHE A 745 -4.34 12.94 -13.58
N ALA A 746 -3.67 12.10 -14.35
CA ALA A 746 -3.55 12.24 -15.78
C ALA A 746 -3.48 10.86 -16.44
N PRO A 747 -4.14 10.65 -17.59
CA PRO A 747 -4.05 9.39 -18.30
C PRO A 747 -2.63 9.10 -18.79
N GLY A 748 -2.28 7.81 -18.87
CA GLY A 748 -1.02 7.35 -19.43
C GLY A 748 0.15 7.33 -18.43
N ILE A 749 1.32 7.78 -18.87
CA ILE A 749 2.57 7.69 -18.07
C ILE A 749 2.75 8.84 -17.06
N TRP A 750 1.73 9.69 -16.91
CA TRP A 750 1.78 10.93 -16.13
C TRP A 750 1.25 10.72 -14.71
N ASN A 751 2.15 10.66 -13.73
CA ASN A 751 1.76 10.51 -12.31
C ASN A 751 1.47 11.85 -11.62
N LYS A 752 1.62 12.99 -12.31
CA LYS A 752 1.48 14.35 -11.77
C LYS A 752 0.77 15.23 -12.78
N VAL A 753 0.18 16.34 -12.33
CA VAL A 753 -0.27 17.40 -13.22
C VAL A 753 0.91 18.32 -13.47
N GLU A 754 1.37 18.43 -14.72
CA GLU A 754 2.41 19.37 -15.13
C GLU A 754 1.81 20.42 -16.07
N LEU A 755 2.04 21.69 -15.77
CA LEU A 755 1.51 22.82 -16.52
C LEU A 755 2.64 23.82 -16.79
N CYS A 756 2.51 24.55 -17.89
CA CYS A 756 3.27 25.74 -18.19
C CYS A 756 2.30 26.90 -18.31
N TYR A 757 2.35 27.83 -17.36
CA TYR A 757 1.51 29.01 -17.33
C TYR A 757 2.18 30.16 -18.09
N ASP A 758 1.44 30.76 -19.03
CA ASP A 758 1.85 31.89 -19.86
C ASP A 758 1.14 33.16 -19.37
N PRO A 759 1.83 34.05 -18.63
CA PRO A 759 1.22 35.25 -18.05
C PRO A 759 0.76 36.26 -19.12
N GLY A 760 1.44 36.34 -20.27
CA GLY A 760 1.05 37.25 -21.35
C GLY A 760 -0.22 36.84 -22.07
N LYS A 761 -0.47 35.53 -22.17
CA LYS A 761 -1.70 34.99 -22.78
C LYS A 761 -2.79 34.69 -21.74
N ARG A 762 -2.47 34.70 -20.44
CA ARG A 762 -3.35 34.31 -19.34
C ARG A 762 -3.92 32.90 -19.53
N THR A 763 -3.08 32.00 -20.05
CA THR A 763 -3.40 30.61 -20.35
C THR A 763 -2.34 29.68 -19.81
N PHE A 764 -2.68 28.40 -19.68
CA PHE A 764 -1.71 27.35 -19.37
C PHE A 764 -1.91 26.15 -20.29
N ILE A 765 -0.82 25.42 -20.52
CA ILE A 765 -0.78 24.21 -21.34
C ILE A 765 0.03 23.12 -20.62
N GLY A 766 -0.21 21.85 -20.94
CA GLY A 766 0.52 20.74 -20.36
C GLY A 766 -0.35 19.48 -20.29
N THR A 767 -0.38 18.83 -19.13
CA THR A 767 -1.31 17.73 -18.83
C THR A 767 -2.76 18.11 -19.08
N LYS A 768 -3.10 19.37 -18.78
CA LYS A 768 -4.34 20.03 -19.13
C LYS A 768 -4.03 21.41 -19.68
N SER A 769 -4.95 21.94 -20.48
CA SER A 769 -4.89 23.31 -20.98
C SER A 769 -6.13 24.06 -20.55
N GLY A 770 -5.98 25.36 -20.29
CA GLY A 770 -7.06 26.23 -19.84
C GLY A 770 -6.63 27.69 -19.81
N LYS A 771 -7.51 28.52 -19.28
CA LYS A 771 -7.27 29.96 -19.05
C LYS A 771 -7.44 30.32 -17.58
N GLU A 772 -7.01 31.52 -17.22
CA GLU A 772 -7.26 32.04 -15.87
C GLU A 772 -8.75 32.05 -15.50
N ASP A 773 -9.02 31.86 -14.21
CA ASP A 773 -10.33 31.78 -13.57
C ASP A 773 -11.23 30.64 -14.11
N GLU A 774 -10.65 29.68 -14.84
CA GLU A 774 -11.30 28.45 -15.29
C GLU A 774 -10.97 27.29 -14.32
N GLU A 775 -12.00 26.68 -13.73
CA GLU A 775 -11.83 25.47 -12.93
C GLU A 775 -11.59 24.26 -13.85
N ILE A 776 -10.44 23.61 -13.66
CA ILE A 776 -10.04 22.42 -14.40
C ILE A 776 -10.10 21.21 -13.48
N THR A 777 -10.71 20.13 -13.97
CA THR A 777 -10.63 18.82 -13.33
C THR A 777 -9.76 17.88 -14.17
N SER A 778 -8.75 17.30 -13.52
CA SER A 778 -7.87 16.29 -14.09
C SER A 778 -8.08 14.96 -13.40
N VAL A 779 -8.14 13.87 -14.18
CA VAL A 779 -8.50 12.53 -13.70
C VAL A 779 -7.46 11.54 -14.24
N GLY A 780 -6.96 10.67 -13.36
CA GLY A 780 -6.06 9.56 -13.70
C GLY A 780 -6.77 8.40 -14.40
N ASP A 781 -6.04 7.32 -14.62
CA ASP A 781 -6.55 6.06 -15.19
C ASP A 781 -6.14 4.82 -14.38
N THR A 782 -5.38 5.00 -13.29
CA THR A 782 -4.98 3.94 -12.37
C THR A 782 -6.11 3.64 -11.39
N SER A 783 -6.38 2.35 -11.22
CA SER A 783 -7.18 1.80 -10.13
C SER A 783 -6.27 0.96 -9.25
N TYR A 784 -6.11 1.34 -7.97
CA TYR A 784 -5.29 0.63 -7.00
C TYR A 784 -6.03 -0.57 -6.39
N TRP A 785 -7.36 -0.49 -6.21
CA TRP A 785 -8.17 -1.52 -5.53
C TRP A 785 -9.58 -1.71 -6.14
N GLY A 786 -9.76 -1.35 -7.42
CA GLY A 786 -11.06 -1.44 -8.08
C GLY A 786 -11.98 -0.25 -7.79
N GLU A 787 -11.46 0.80 -7.13
CA GLU A 787 -12.10 2.11 -7.04
C GLU A 787 -12.14 2.87 -8.38
N ARG A 788 -12.87 3.99 -8.40
CA ARG A 788 -12.93 4.91 -9.54
C ARG A 788 -11.60 5.67 -9.68
N HIS A 789 -11.34 6.18 -10.89
CA HIS A 789 -10.14 6.98 -11.14
C HIS A 789 -10.05 8.19 -10.20
N HIS A 790 -8.82 8.47 -9.76
CA HIS A 790 -8.51 9.61 -8.90
C HIS A 790 -8.59 10.92 -9.65
N GLY A 791 -8.94 12.00 -8.96
CA GLY A 791 -9.16 13.30 -9.58
C GLY A 791 -8.67 14.46 -8.73
N ILE A 792 -8.26 15.54 -9.40
CA ILE A 792 -7.93 16.81 -8.78
C ILE A 792 -8.62 17.94 -9.53
N SER A 793 -9.21 18.88 -8.79
CA SER A 793 -9.81 20.10 -9.33
C SER A 793 -9.00 21.31 -8.86
N PHE A 794 -8.59 22.15 -9.80
CA PHE A 794 -7.76 23.33 -9.54
C PHE A 794 -8.13 24.50 -10.46
N GLU A 795 -7.71 25.71 -10.06
CA GLU A 795 -7.95 26.97 -10.78
C GLU A 795 -6.69 27.84 -10.67
N ILE A 796 -6.34 28.56 -11.73
CA ILE A 796 -5.29 29.59 -11.70
C ILE A 796 -5.97 30.94 -11.92
N GLY A 797 -5.80 31.91 -11.03
CA GLY A 797 -6.52 33.17 -11.14
C GLY A 797 -6.12 34.22 -10.11
N GLN A 798 -6.82 35.35 -10.13
CA GLN A 798 -6.72 36.35 -9.07
C GLN A 798 -7.63 35.93 -7.91
N LEU A 799 -7.20 36.16 -6.66
CA LEU A 799 -8.06 35.92 -5.50
C LEU A 799 -9.27 36.85 -5.57
N GLN A 800 -10.41 36.35 -6.06
CA GLN A 800 -11.68 37.03 -5.88
C GLN A 800 -12.05 36.88 -4.40
N PHE A 801 -11.93 37.97 -3.64
CA PHE A 801 -12.46 38.01 -2.27
C PHE A 801 -13.92 37.59 -2.31
N LYS A 802 -14.27 36.47 -1.67
CA LYS A 802 -15.67 36.11 -1.44
C LYS A 802 -16.28 37.27 -0.66
N PRO A 803 -17.33 37.94 -1.17
CA PRO A 803 -18.02 38.97 -0.41
C PRO A 803 -18.49 38.36 0.91
N ALA A 804 -18.37 39.11 2.00
CA ALA A 804 -18.78 38.64 3.32
C ALA A 804 -20.21 38.08 3.26
N PRO A 805 -20.49 36.93 3.93
CA PRO A 805 -21.81 36.33 3.89
C PRO A 805 -22.86 37.37 4.29
N SER A 806 -24.00 37.37 3.60
CA SER A 806 -25.07 38.37 3.73
C SER A 806 -25.68 38.49 5.14
N LYS A 807 -25.27 37.64 6.09
CA LYS A 807 -25.61 37.69 7.52
C LYS A 807 -24.61 38.49 8.38
N ALA A 808 -23.52 39.01 7.81
CA ALA A 808 -22.52 39.82 8.50
C ALA A 808 -22.69 41.33 8.20
N LYS A 809 -23.94 41.81 8.20
CA LYS A 809 -24.27 43.25 8.19
C LYS A 809 -24.74 43.70 9.56
#